data_AF-A0A836U8E1-F1
#
_entry.id   AF-A0A836U8E1-F1
#
_cell.length_a   1.000
_cell.length_b   1.000
_cell.length_c   1.000
_cell.angle_alpha   90.00
_cell.angle_beta   90.00
_cell.angle_gamma   90.00
#
_symmetry.space_group_name_H-M   'P 1'
#
loop_
_entity.id
_entity.type
_entity.pdbx_description
1 polymer ?
#
loop_
_entity_poly.entity_id
_entity_poly.type
_entity_poly.pdbx_seq_one_letter_code
_entity_poly.pdbx_strand_id
1 'polypeptide(L)'
;MSFSTDLLALDTLRVGNNGNVSWAGTPFGAAVSTTPPEYKVSRFSTEIGNVPGNLIDLSNLDAVNPQVLVKTLVDAPPALLAGKVALVEEALLEALSSLPGTTAITPSTNEGLSLIRLDFADNIPLTEAVARTTAAIDAIRPIPATNTEPSEAAGKFLLQDPAGRLLGVDPIILPITLNPDHVAKGENVASRALGWGGRITAPAIKDVTAAELEATLLELIEPGGAEDAFVRKGLFGALGTFIVLDLGSPIGINRIRFFPRNTVQNAPQYPFQTDFIRQFELLVHDGQDLVLDGTGRLVPQLDDFEVLERTTNNEEAVVEVILDPAQTARFVRLKSTSSFPYEIDEFEVFGQGFISSSRYISHVYDLGSPATWGNLGWIEQIVDLRVSNNLTDQVAAGGGCQVNSQIFITADDIPDTWGHCGTVARFTEQFGYGNVWQCFQSECTDSNGDVSVLPGRQESGKPVASKRLADDFSQVIVRTRTGTDPTPVLYKRSNVQRVSDDQLSTSLVNGDEQIDRDEYLDLVPNLEATPPQVWGKGEIEEDLQNWSPWSSPHLGGEREGGTPVLSPGPRRYIQFSVDFLNSEINATKVLEQLAIEYLLPPIAEELVAEIFPREVDVFEPVDFTYAVRAKMEFEGVKGFDTFELLTTTRVLSIDKIEIWEIPDQLVTEQELNVDVVTDLNGQAAVQTADGTQHPLPYTVQSETGESFTIQAVTERNVIVRFPQITRPEGGGEMLLKLKFSGRVLLFSTLFRGQAVLSSQTGSIQRIAAGNADFLGAGDLPASSGITVLSPDINKGDLFGSFAAVPQLFTPNGDDINETTEIGYDILAVTRPTDVTVQVFDLSGRLIRSLYSGSDLSGHFDARRVPQLAWDGRNQAGDIVPPGLYLVTLTVAGDARQTRRARTIGVAY
;
A
#
# COMPACT_ATOMS: atom_id res chain seq x y z
N MET A 1 7.15 6.71 -58.06
CA MET A 1 6.63 5.47 -57.44
C MET A 1 6.62 5.75 -55.95
N SER A 2 5.42 5.87 -55.38
CA SER A 2 5.17 6.36 -54.02
C SER A 2 4.99 5.15 -53.11
N PHE A 3 5.74 5.12 -52.02
CA PHE A 3 5.74 4.06 -51.01
C PHE A 3 4.71 4.41 -49.94
N SER A 4 3.79 3.50 -49.60
CA SER A 4 2.92 3.64 -48.43
C SER A 4 3.60 3.05 -47.20
N THR A 5 3.52 3.83 -46.14
CA THR A 5 4.20 3.70 -44.86
C THR A 5 3.30 3.02 -43.84
N ASP A 6 3.54 1.75 -43.53
CA ASP A 6 3.00 1.09 -42.33
C ASP A 6 4.10 0.21 -41.69
N LEU A 7 4.67 0.75 -40.62
CA LEU A 7 5.61 0.13 -39.67
C LEU A 7 5.19 0.70 -38.31
N LEU A 8 4.72 -0.15 -37.38
CA LEU A 8 4.27 0.25 -36.04
C LEU A 8 5.30 -0.20 -34.99
N ALA A 9 5.50 0.58 -33.92
CA ALA A 9 5.93 0.02 -32.64
C ALA A 9 5.08 0.54 -31.51
N LEU A 10 5.05 -0.24 -30.43
CA LEU A 10 4.44 0.09 -29.16
C LEU A 10 5.46 0.83 -28.25
N ASP A 11 5.24 2.14 -28.14
CA ASP A 11 5.44 3.08 -27.01
C ASP A 11 6.79 3.30 -26.29
N THR A 12 6.97 4.53 -25.81
CA THR A 12 8.16 5.04 -25.07
C THR A 12 7.84 6.23 -24.20
N LEU A 13 8.44 6.24 -23.01
CA LEU A 13 8.50 7.34 -22.06
C LEU A 13 9.69 8.28 -22.38
N ARG A 14 9.51 9.60 -22.28
CA ARG A 14 10.62 10.56 -22.17
C ARG A 14 10.49 11.38 -20.88
N VAL A 15 11.56 11.38 -20.09
CA VAL A 15 11.78 12.28 -18.94
C VAL A 15 12.69 13.40 -19.41
N GLY A 16 12.19 14.64 -19.39
CA GLY A 16 13.04 15.83 -19.58
C GLY A 16 13.61 16.30 -18.23
N ASN A 17 14.65 17.13 -18.28
CA ASN A 17 15.40 17.66 -17.14
C ASN A 17 14.59 18.45 -16.07
N ASN A 18 13.25 18.51 -16.12
CA ASN A 18 12.38 19.18 -15.15
C ASN A 18 11.08 18.39 -14.80
N GLY A 19 11.04 17.06 -14.96
CA GLY A 19 10.12 16.22 -14.16
C GLY A 19 8.59 16.24 -14.39
N ASN A 20 8.03 16.76 -15.49
CA ASN A 20 6.58 16.65 -15.76
C ASN A 20 6.20 15.40 -16.60
N VAL A 21 5.12 14.71 -16.21
CA VAL A 21 4.52 13.52 -16.88
C VAL A 21 3.16 13.88 -17.50
N SER A 22 2.86 13.48 -18.74
CA SER A 22 1.49 13.53 -19.31
C SER A 22 1.24 12.45 -20.37
N TRP A 23 0.01 11.91 -20.43
CA TRP A 23 -0.47 10.96 -21.44
C TRP A 23 -1.70 11.52 -22.19
N ALA A 24 -1.71 11.46 -23.54
CA ALA A 24 -2.89 11.62 -24.38
C ALA A 24 -2.70 10.79 -25.65
N GLY A 25 -3.69 9.97 -26.03
CA GLY A 25 -3.63 9.13 -27.24
C GLY A 25 -4.73 9.44 -28.24
N THR A 26 -4.37 9.69 -29.51
CA THR A 26 -4.97 9.17 -30.78
C THR A 26 -4.22 9.75 -32.02
N PRO A 27 -4.30 9.15 -33.23
CA PRO A 27 -3.17 8.59 -33.99
C PRO A 27 -2.66 9.48 -35.15
N PHE A 28 -1.50 9.13 -35.76
CA PHE A 28 -1.30 8.98 -37.22
C PHE A 28 0.16 8.62 -37.56
N GLY A 29 0.36 7.48 -38.25
CA GLY A 29 1.44 7.28 -39.23
C GLY A 29 2.88 7.08 -38.72
N ALA A 30 3.27 5.80 -38.65
CA ALA A 30 4.60 5.21 -38.85
C ALA A 30 5.78 5.56 -37.92
N ALA A 31 6.42 4.46 -37.51
CA ALA A 31 7.80 4.25 -37.08
C ALA A 31 8.14 4.46 -35.59
N VAL A 32 8.35 3.29 -34.98
CA VAL A 32 9.03 2.92 -33.73
C VAL A 32 9.49 4.03 -32.80
N SER A 33 9.00 3.95 -31.56
CA SER A 33 9.58 4.65 -30.42
C SER A 33 10.11 3.62 -29.42
N THR A 34 11.37 3.75 -28.99
CA THR A 34 11.98 3.05 -27.83
C THR A 34 12.67 4.04 -26.87
N THR A 35 12.55 3.82 -25.53
CA THR A 35 13.48 4.14 -24.38
C THR A 35 12.78 3.96 -22.99
N PRO A 36 13.47 3.78 -21.83
CA PRO A 36 14.45 2.76 -21.42
C PRO A 36 14.06 2.00 -20.11
N PRO A 37 14.25 0.67 -20.01
CA PRO A 37 14.29 -0.07 -18.75
C PRO A 37 15.74 -0.23 -18.28
N GLU A 38 16.06 0.26 -17.09
CA GLU A 38 17.32 -0.09 -16.42
C GLU A 38 17.10 -1.32 -15.54
N TYR A 39 17.54 -2.48 -16.02
CA TYR A 39 17.83 -3.62 -15.16
C TYR A 39 19.35 -3.77 -15.08
N LYS A 40 19.92 -3.50 -13.90
CA LYS A 40 21.31 -3.91 -13.60
C LYS A 40 21.30 -5.39 -13.26
N VAL A 41 21.96 -6.19 -14.11
CA VAL A 41 22.15 -7.63 -13.85
C VAL A 41 23.47 -7.86 -13.08
N SER A 42 24.48 -6.99 -13.24
CA SER A 42 25.69 -6.91 -12.41
C SER A 42 26.42 -5.55 -12.53
N ARG A 43 27.57 -5.37 -11.87
CA ARG A 43 28.44 -4.17 -11.97
C ARG A 43 29.04 -3.92 -13.37
N PHE A 44 28.99 -4.90 -14.29
CA PHE A 44 29.59 -4.81 -15.63
C PHE A 44 28.62 -5.11 -16.79
N SER A 45 27.34 -5.38 -16.52
CA SER A 45 26.34 -5.61 -17.58
C SER A 45 24.99 -4.92 -17.31
N THR A 46 24.43 -4.34 -18.37
CA THR A 46 23.09 -3.72 -18.39
C THR A 46 22.30 -4.23 -19.60
N GLU A 47 21.03 -4.57 -19.39
CA GLU A 47 20.08 -4.93 -20.46
C GLU A 47 19.18 -3.75 -20.85
N ILE A 48 18.87 -3.58 -22.14
CA ILE A 48 17.95 -2.55 -22.65
C ILE A 48 16.92 -3.22 -23.61
N GLY A 49 15.61 -3.23 -23.27
CA GLY A 49 14.53 -3.79 -24.12
C GLY A 49 13.10 -3.81 -23.51
N ASN A 50 12.04 -3.94 -24.32
CA ASN A 50 10.62 -3.64 -23.96
C ASN A 50 9.71 -4.83 -23.50
N VAL A 51 10.22 -5.86 -22.82
CA VAL A 51 9.42 -7.09 -22.53
C VAL A 51 8.99 -7.19 -21.05
N PRO A 52 7.77 -7.67 -20.71
CA PRO A 52 7.39 -8.03 -19.33
C PRO A 52 8.20 -9.24 -18.84
N GLY A 53 8.53 -9.25 -17.54
CA GLY A 53 9.43 -10.22 -16.92
C GLY A 53 9.11 -11.68 -17.26
N ASN A 54 10.10 -12.37 -17.83
CA ASN A 54 10.41 -13.80 -17.69
C ASN A 54 11.52 -14.19 -18.68
N LEU A 55 12.78 -13.85 -18.36
CA LEU A 55 14.01 -14.50 -18.86
C LEU A 55 15.20 -13.76 -18.25
N ILE A 56 15.68 -14.23 -17.09
CA ILE A 56 17.01 -13.86 -16.60
C ILE A 56 18.00 -14.77 -17.32
N ASP A 57 18.81 -14.22 -18.22
CA ASP A 57 19.94 -14.96 -18.79
C ASP A 57 21.17 -14.79 -17.88
N LEU A 58 21.44 -15.84 -17.10
CA LEU A 58 22.54 -15.89 -16.12
C LEU A 58 23.87 -16.37 -16.74
N SER A 59 23.94 -16.61 -18.06
CA SER A 59 25.12 -17.26 -18.65
C SER A 59 26.38 -16.38 -18.71
N ASN A 60 26.29 -15.09 -18.36
CA ASN A 60 27.34 -14.09 -18.62
C ASN A 60 27.92 -13.42 -17.36
N LEU A 61 27.84 -14.08 -16.20
CA LEU A 61 28.35 -13.54 -14.92
C LEU A 61 29.90 -13.44 -14.83
N ASP A 62 30.64 -13.97 -15.81
CA ASP A 62 32.12 -14.04 -15.80
C ASP A 62 32.82 -12.92 -16.59
N ALA A 63 32.09 -11.95 -17.16
CA ALA A 63 32.67 -10.92 -18.01
C ALA A 63 33.35 -9.79 -17.20
N VAL A 64 34.64 -9.52 -17.48
CA VAL A 64 35.46 -8.50 -16.80
C VAL A 64 35.35 -7.11 -17.45
N ASN A 65 34.78 -7.04 -18.66
CA ASN A 65 34.63 -5.82 -19.46
C ASN A 65 33.15 -5.41 -19.52
N PRO A 66 32.84 -4.09 -19.61
CA PRO A 66 31.47 -3.62 -19.68
C PRO A 66 30.75 -4.12 -20.95
N GLN A 67 29.57 -4.70 -20.79
CA GLN A 67 28.75 -5.19 -21.90
C GLN A 67 27.39 -4.52 -21.91
N VAL A 68 26.93 -4.11 -23.10
CA VAL A 68 25.59 -3.55 -23.33
C VAL A 68 24.84 -4.47 -24.28
N LEU A 69 23.69 -4.99 -23.84
CA LEU A 69 22.84 -5.85 -24.66
C LEU A 69 21.61 -5.07 -25.13
N VAL A 70 21.49 -4.90 -26.44
CA VAL A 70 20.36 -4.24 -27.10
C VAL A 70 19.38 -5.31 -27.56
N LYS A 71 18.20 -5.37 -26.93
CA LYS A 71 17.12 -6.29 -27.30
C LYS A 71 16.01 -5.54 -28.03
N THR A 72 15.63 -6.01 -29.20
CA THR A 72 14.59 -5.40 -30.03
C THR A 72 13.61 -6.46 -30.50
N LEU A 73 12.39 -6.44 -29.95
CA LEU A 73 11.30 -7.28 -30.43
C LEU A 73 10.65 -6.62 -31.65
N VAL A 74 10.60 -7.35 -32.75
CA VAL A 74 10.01 -6.93 -34.01
C VAL A 74 8.70 -7.66 -34.17
N ASP A 75 7.60 -6.94 -34.02
CA ASP A 75 6.27 -7.50 -34.25
C ASP A 75 5.86 -7.30 -35.72
N ALA A 76 5.62 -8.41 -36.41
CA ALA A 76 5.20 -8.43 -37.80
C ALA A 76 4.47 -9.75 -38.11
N PRO A 77 3.54 -9.76 -39.09
CA PRO A 77 2.88 -10.98 -39.52
C PRO A 77 3.90 -12.09 -39.85
N PRO A 78 3.62 -13.37 -39.55
CA PRO A 78 4.61 -14.46 -39.67
C PRO A 78 5.28 -14.57 -41.05
N ALA A 79 4.56 -14.19 -42.11
CA ALA A 79 5.07 -14.19 -43.48
C ALA A 79 6.12 -13.10 -43.78
N LEU A 80 6.20 -12.06 -42.94
CA LEU A 80 7.08 -10.89 -43.12
C LEU A 80 8.12 -10.74 -41.99
N LEU A 81 7.93 -11.46 -40.88
CA LEU A 81 8.73 -11.34 -39.65
C LEU A 81 10.23 -11.46 -39.89
N ALA A 82 10.68 -12.52 -40.58
CA ALA A 82 12.10 -12.75 -40.86
C ALA A 82 12.74 -11.60 -41.66
N GLY A 83 12.01 -11.01 -42.62
CA GLY A 83 12.52 -9.88 -43.41
C GLY A 83 12.52 -8.55 -42.64
N LYS A 84 11.60 -8.37 -41.70
CA LYS A 84 11.52 -7.18 -40.85
C LYS A 84 12.57 -7.19 -39.74
N VAL A 85 12.83 -8.35 -39.14
CA VAL A 85 13.92 -8.56 -38.18
C VAL A 85 15.26 -8.21 -38.83
N ALA A 86 15.52 -8.73 -40.04
CA ALA A 86 16.78 -8.46 -40.75
C ALA A 86 17.01 -6.96 -41.06
N LEU A 87 15.96 -6.22 -41.42
CA LEU A 87 16.05 -4.77 -41.69
C LEU A 87 16.30 -3.94 -40.43
N VAL A 88 15.68 -4.32 -39.30
CA VAL A 88 15.88 -3.65 -38.01
C VAL A 88 17.28 -3.93 -37.48
N GLU A 89 17.74 -5.18 -37.58
CA GLU A 89 19.09 -5.58 -37.21
C GLU A 89 20.15 -4.86 -38.05
N GLU A 90 19.96 -4.71 -39.36
CA GLU A 90 20.89 -3.99 -40.25
C GLU A 90 21.02 -2.51 -39.85
N ALA A 91 19.91 -1.81 -39.60
CA ALA A 91 19.92 -0.41 -39.18
C ALA A 91 20.55 -0.20 -37.79
N LEU A 92 20.30 -1.12 -36.86
CA LEU A 92 20.91 -1.09 -35.52
C LEU A 92 22.41 -1.36 -35.61
N LEU A 93 22.85 -2.35 -36.39
CA LEU A 93 24.27 -2.61 -36.60
C LEU A 93 24.97 -1.44 -37.28
N GLU A 94 24.34 -0.76 -38.24
CA GLU A 94 24.89 0.44 -38.86
C GLU A 94 25.12 1.56 -37.84
N ALA A 95 24.14 1.83 -36.97
CA ALA A 95 24.25 2.84 -35.92
C ALA A 95 25.27 2.49 -34.83
N LEU A 96 25.38 1.20 -34.46
CA LEU A 96 26.18 0.73 -33.34
C LEU A 96 27.63 0.38 -33.73
N SER A 97 27.90 0.03 -34.99
CA SER A 97 29.20 -0.46 -35.47
C SER A 97 30.37 0.51 -35.32
N SER A 98 30.08 1.81 -35.17
CA SER A 98 31.08 2.87 -35.07
C SER A 98 31.26 3.43 -33.65
N LEU A 99 30.62 2.84 -32.64
CA LEU A 99 30.66 3.34 -31.26
C LEU A 99 32.08 3.31 -30.67
N PRO A 100 32.66 4.48 -30.31
CA PRO A 100 34.03 4.55 -29.81
C PRO A 100 34.19 3.75 -28.51
N GLY A 101 35.21 2.89 -28.48
CA GLY A 101 35.53 2.08 -27.31
C GLY A 101 34.83 0.72 -27.26
N THR A 102 34.03 0.38 -28.26
CA THR A 102 33.52 -0.98 -28.47
C THR A 102 34.65 -1.88 -28.98
N THR A 103 34.85 -3.02 -28.33
CA THR A 103 35.85 -4.05 -28.63
C THR A 103 35.27 -5.21 -29.44
N ALA A 104 33.99 -5.53 -29.27
CA ALA A 104 33.29 -6.53 -30.09
C ALA A 104 31.79 -6.24 -30.17
N ILE A 105 31.15 -6.69 -31.26
CA ILE A 105 29.71 -6.60 -31.48
C ILE A 105 29.22 -7.98 -31.95
N THR A 106 28.27 -8.56 -31.25
CA THR A 106 27.75 -9.90 -31.56
C THR A 106 26.23 -9.85 -31.68
N PRO A 107 25.68 -9.94 -32.90
CA PRO A 107 24.25 -10.06 -33.10
C PRO A 107 23.77 -11.52 -32.99
N SER A 108 22.53 -11.71 -32.55
CA SER A 108 21.80 -12.96 -32.64
C SER A 108 20.30 -12.68 -32.81
N THR A 109 19.57 -13.62 -33.39
CA THR A 109 18.13 -13.50 -33.61
C THR A 109 17.41 -14.78 -33.20
N ASN A 110 16.20 -14.64 -32.66
CA ASN A 110 15.31 -15.75 -32.35
C ASN A 110 13.85 -15.32 -32.47
N GLU A 111 13.08 -15.94 -33.38
CA GLU A 111 11.62 -15.75 -33.55
C GLU A 111 11.07 -14.33 -33.30
N GLY A 112 11.52 -13.34 -34.09
CA GLY A 112 11.05 -11.95 -33.98
C GLY A 112 11.86 -11.09 -33.01
N LEU A 113 12.75 -11.67 -32.20
CA LEU A 113 13.66 -10.96 -31.31
C LEU A 113 15.04 -10.82 -31.94
N SER A 114 15.52 -9.58 -32.06
CA SER A 114 16.90 -9.23 -32.40
C SER A 114 17.67 -8.86 -31.14
N LEU A 115 18.85 -9.44 -30.96
CA LEU A 115 19.73 -9.25 -29.81
C LEU A 115 21.11 -8.82 -30.32
N ILE A 116 21.58 -7.63 -29.94
CA ILE A 116 22.91 -7.16 -30.32
C ILE A 116 23.71 -6.88 -29.05
N ARG A 117 24.74 -7.67 -28.81
CA ARG A 117 25.68 -7.45 -27.71
C ARG A 117 26.83 -6.56 -28.14
N LEU A 118 27.13 -5.54 -27.35
CA LEU A 118 28.26 -4.63 -27.50
C LEU A 118 29.21 -4.84 -26.31
N ASP A 119 30.43 -5.26 -26.58
CA ASP A 119 31.48 -5.41 -25.57
C ASP A 119 32.37 -4.16 -25.61
N PHE A 120 32.51 -3.42 -24.51
CA PHE A 120 33.34 -2.20 -24.43
C PHE A 120 34.71 -2.48 -23.80
N ALA A 121 35.68 -1.61 -24.03
CA ALA A 121 36.96 -1.67 -23.35
C ALA A 121 36.77 -1.48 -21.83
N ASP A 122 37.58 -2.18 -21.03
CA ASP A 122 37.54 -2.21 -19.56
C ASP A 122 37.64 -0.82 -18.90
N ASN A 123 38.28 0.13 -19.57
CA ASN A 123 38.46 1.50 -19.10
C ASN A 123 37.26 2.43 -19.35
N ILE A 124 36.18 1.95 -19.98
CA ILE A 124 34.96 2.72 -20.19
C ILE A 124 33.92 2.32 -19.14
N PRO A 125 33.49 3.21 -18.24
CA PRO A 125 32.45 2.89 -17.26
C PRO A 125 31.15 2.43 -17.93
N LEU A 126 30.45 1.47 -17.34
CA LEU A 126 29.19 0.93 -17.86
C LEU A 126 28.14 2.01 -18.12
N THR A 127 28.05 3.01 -17.25
CA THR A 127 27.15 4.17 -17.41
C THR A 127 27.45 4.98 -18.66
N GLU A 128 28.74 5.12 -19.00
CA GLU A 128 29.18 5.81 -20.20
C GLU A 128 28.98 4.94 -21.46
N ALA A 129 29.21 3.63 -21.36
CA ALA A 129 28.92 2.67 -22.44
C ALA A 129 27.41 2.65 -22.80
N VAL A 130 26.55 2.66 -21.78
CA VAL A 130 25.08 2.76 -21.95
C VAL A 130 24.69 4.09 -22.58
N ALA A 131 25.19 5.22 -22.06
CA ALA A 131 24.87 6.55 -22.60
C ALA A 131 25.27 6.70 -24.08
N ARG A 132 26.44 6.19 -24.47
CA ARG A 132 26.92 6.19 -25.86
C ARG A 132 26.03 5.33 -26.75
N THR A 133 25.67 4.13 -26.29
CA THR A 133 24.80 3.20 -27.02
C THR A 133 23.42 3.80 -27.25
N THR A 134 22.82 4.41 -26.21
CA THR A 134 21.53 5.10 -26.30
C THR A 134 21.58 6.26 -27.29
N ALA A 135 22.63 7.08 -27.27
CA ALA A 135 22.78 8.21 -28.18
C ALA A 135 22.89 7.78 -29.65
N ALA A 136 23.57 6.66 -29.94
CA ALA A 136 23.66 6.12 -31.30
C ALA A 136 22.31 5.58 -31.81
N ILE A 137 21.52 4.95 -30.94
CA ILE A 137 20.17 4.47 -31.28
C ILE A 137 19.20 5.65 -31.47
N ASP A 138 19.30 6.71 -30.66
CA ASP A 138 18.47 7.90 -30.79
C ASP A 138 18.71 8.67 -32.10
N ALA A 139 19.91 8.60 -32.67
CA ALA A 139 20.29 9.32 -33.89
C ALA A 139 19.57 8.81 -35.15
N ILE A 140 19.06 7.58 -35.14
CA ILE A 140 18.31 6.97 -36.25
C ILE A 140 16.78 7.13 -36.10
N ARG A 141 16.33 8.04 -35.22
CA ARG A 141 14.90 8.33 -34.91
C ARG A 141 14.32 9.49 -35.76
N PRO A 142 13.07 9.44 -36.28
CA PRO A 142 12.49 10.53 -37.09
C PRO A 142 11.73 11.62 -36.28
N ILE A 143 11.49 12.82 -36.88
CA ILE A 143 10.80 14.00 -36.28
C ILE A 143 9.38 14.21 -36.88
N PRO A 144 8.31 14.54 -36.11
CA PRO A 144 6.94 14.69 -36.62
C PRO A 144 6.49 16.14 -36.96
N ALA A 145 5.48 16.27 -37.82
CA ALA A 145 4.91 17.53 -38.31
C ALA A 145 3.43 17.77 -37.92
N THR A 146 3.17 18.96 -37.34
CA THR A 146 1.96 19.83 -37.35
C THR A 146 0.68 19.56 -36.52
N ASN A 147 0.35 20.57 -35.67
CA ASN A 147 -0.92 21.32 -35.45
C ASN A 147 -2.28 20.62 -35.23
N THR A 148 -2.80 20.61 -33.98
CA THR A 148 -4.21 20.91 -33.58
C THR A 148 -4.38 20.97 -32.04
N GLU A 149 -5.27 21.83 -31.52
CA GLU A 149 -5.53 22.10 -30.08
C GLU A 149 -6.27 20.97 -29.32
N PRO A 150 -6.15 20.86 -27.97
CA PRO A 150 -6.70 19.75 -27.19
C PRO A 150 -8.05 20.07 -26.50
N SER A 151 -9.05 19.19 -26.68
CA SER A 151 -10.24 19.14 -25.81
C SER A 151 -10.51 17.71 -25.31
N GLU A 152 -10.62 17.59 -23.98
CA GLU A 152 -11.43 16.64 -23.19
C GLU A 152 -11.55 15.18 -23.65
N ALA A 153 -10.66 14.31 -23.15
CA ALA A 153 -10.98 12.96 -22.66
C ALA A 153 -9.71 12.24 -22.16
N ALA A 154 -9.36 12.41 -20.88
CA ALA A 154 -8.45 11.51 -20.17
C ALA A 154 -8.99 11.28 -18.76
N GLY A 155 -8.96 10.03 -18.32
CA GLY A 155 -9.62 9.52 -17.11
C GLY A 155 -9.31 10.34 -15.86
N LYS A 156 -10.40 10.73 -15.17
CA LYS A 156 -10.39 11.41 -13.87
C LYS A 156 -9.94 10.44 -12.77
N PHE A 157 -8.69 10.58 -12.34
CA PHE A 157 -8.33 10.55 -10.91
C PHE A 157 -7.12 11.47 -10.68
N LEU A 158 -7.29 12.74 -11.04
CA LEU A 158 -6.56 13.79 -10.35
C LEU A 158 -7.27 13.96 -9.01
N LEU A 159 -6.54 13.80 -7.91
CA LEU A 159 -6.96 14.31 -6.60
C LEU A 159 -7.19 15.81 -6.76
N GLN A 160 -8.40 16.19 -7.17
CA GLN A 160 -8.85 17.57 -7.26
C GLN A 160 -9.66 17.84 -6.01
N ASP A 161 -9.43 19.00 -5.39
CA ASP A 161 -10.46 19.56 -4.52
C ASP A 161 -11.75 19.81 -5.36
N PRO A 162 -12.90 20.05 -4.73
CA PRO A 162 -14.13 20.40 -5.45
C PRO A 162 -14.02 21.65 -6.36
N ALA A 163 -12.89 22.35 -6.35
CA ALA A 163 -12.58 23.53 -7.16
C ALA A 163 -11.55 23.28 -8.29
N GLY A 164 -11.11 22.03 -8.52
CA GLY A 164 -10.32 21.64 -9.69
C GLY A 164 -8.85 22.07 -9.68
N ARG A 165 -8.25 22.36 -8.51
CA ARG A 165 -6.80 22.69 -8.42
C ARG A 165 -5.93 21.41 -8.37
N LEU A 166 -4.80 21.44 -9.08
CA LEU A 166 -3.74 20.42 -8.99
C LEU A 166 -3.05 20.51 -7.61
N LEU A 167 -2.95 19.38 -6.89
CA LEU A 167 -2.16 19.29 -5.67
C LEU A 167 -0.66 19.29 -6.02
N GLY A 168 0.16 20.13 -5.38
CA GLY A 168 1.61 20.24 -5.55
C GLY A 168 2.40 19.17 -4.78
N VAL A 169 1.86 17.96 -4.78
CA VAL A 169 2.42 16.73 -4.21
C VAL A 169 2.86 15.87 -5.37
N ASP A 170 4.08 15.34 -5.32
CA ASP A 170 4.52 14.37 -6.32
C ASP A 170 4.19 12.98 -5.77
N PRO A 171 3.21 12.25 -6.34
CA PRO A 171 2.99 10.87 -5.99
C PRO A 171 3.95 9.95 -6.75
N ILE A 172 4.57 9.01 -6.07
CA ILE A 172 5.06 7.78 -6.71
C ILE A 172 3.82 6.98 -7.09
N ILE A 173 3.45 7.01 -8.38
CA ILE A 173 2.37 6.18 -8.91
C ILE A 173 3.01 4.94 -9.52
N LEU A 174 2.63 3.79 -8.98
CA LEU A 174 3.07 2.49 -9.44
C LEU A 174 1.88 1.80 -10.11
N PRO A 175 1.79 1.83 -11.46
CA PRO A 175 0.88 0.98 -12.18
C PRO A 175 1.39 -0.45 -12.02
N ILE A 176 0.80 -1.20 -11.10
CA ILE A 176 1.25 -2.55 -10.75
C ILE A 176 0.03 -3.44 -10.72
N THR A 177 0.06 -4.54 -11.46
CA THR A 177 -0.86 -5.64 -11.21
C THR A 177 -0.15 -6.58 -10.25
N LEU A 178 -0.49 -6.48 -8.97
CA LEU A 178 -0.06 -7.45 -7.96
C LEU A 178 -1.24 -8.34 -7.61
N ASN A 179 -1.04 -9.63 -7.75
CA ASN A 179 -2.00 -10.65 -7.35
C ASN A 179 -1.22 -11.82 -6.76
N PRO A 180 -1.88 -12.65 -5.92
CA PRO A 180 -1.31 -13.95 -5.57
C PRO A 180 -0.96 -14.73 -6.83
N ASP A 181 0.10 -15.52 -6.70
CA ASP A 181 0.48 -16.44 -7.76
C ASP A 181 -0.69 -17.36 -8.11
N HIS A 182 -0.82 -17.66 -9.40
CA HIS A 182 -1.92 -18.42 -9.95
C HIS A 182 -1.40 -19.76 -10.51
N VAL A 183 -2.13 -20.82 -10.19
CA VAL A 183 -1.88 -22.18 -10.64
C VAL A 183 -2.94 -22.55 -11.68
N ALA A 184 -2.50 -22.87 -12.90
CA ALA A 184 -3.42 -23.33 -13.93
C ALA A 184 -4.04 -24.68 -13.54
N LYS A 185 -5.29 -24.94 -13.97
CA LYS A 185 -5.96 -26.17 -13.62
C LYS A 185 -5.22 -27.39 -14.19
N GLY A 186 -4.73 -28.25 -13.30
CA GLY A 186 -4.00 -29.46 -13.66
C GLY A 186 -2.51 -29.23 -13.90
N GLU A 187 -1.98 -28.09 -13.47
CA GLU A 187 -0.55 -27.81 -13.46
C GLU A 187 0.15 -28.55 -12.30
N ASN A 188 1.31 -29.17 -12.54
CA ASN A 188 2.12 -29.77 -11.49
C ASN A 188 2.84 -28.67 -10.69
N VAL A 189 2.54 -28.57 -9.40
CA VAL A 189 3.06 -27.54 -8.49
C VAL A 189 4.17 -28.04 -7.57
N ALA A 190 4.58 -29.31 -7.69
CA ALA A 190 5.55 -29.92 -6.79
C ALA A 190 6.92 -29.20 -6.82
N SER A 191 7.45 -28.87 -8.00
CA SER A 191 8.68 -28.07 -8.14
C SER A 191 8.47 -26.59 -7.80
N ARG A 192 7.32 -26.02 -8.17
CA ARG A 192 6.97 -24.62 -7.85
C ARG A 192 6.93 -24.34 -6.35
N ALA A 193 6.63 -25.35 -5.54
CA ALA A 193 6.67 -25.29 -4.08
C ALA A 193 7.95 -24.64 -3.54
N LEU A 194 9.11 -24.93 -4.14
CA LEU A 194 10.41 -24.38 -3.72
C LEU A 194 10.45 -22.86 -3.83
N GLY A 195 9.85 -22.30 -4.90
CA GLY A 195 9.73 -20.85 -5.11
C GLY A 195 8.80 -20.16 -4.11
N TRP A 196 7.86 -20.91 -3.52
CA TRP A 196 6.96 -20.42 -2.46
C TRP A 196 7.50 -20.66 -1.05
N GLY A 197 8.78 -21.01 -0.90
CA GLY A 197 9.40 -21.32 0.38
C GLY A 197 9.05 -22.70 0.94
N GLY A 198 8.43 -23.54 0.12
CA GLY A 198 8.20 -24.95 0.36
C GLY A 198 9.46 -25.80 0.23
N ARG A 199 9.33 -27.09 0.53
CA ARG A 199 10.44 -28.06 0.49
C ARG A 199 9.92 -29.49 0.48
N ILE A 200 10.80 -30.42 0.15
CA ILE A 200 10.55 -31.85 0.29
C ILE A 200 11.50 -32.47 1.31
N THR A 201 10.99 -33.35 2.18
CA THR A 201 11.76 -33.95 3.28
C THR A 201 11.41 -35.41 3.50
N ALA A 202 12.38 -36.20 4.00
CA ALA A 202 12.14 -37.57 4.47
C ALA A 202 12.79 -37.81 5.85
N PRO A 203 12.20 -37.29 6.95
CA PRO A 203 12.83 -37.24 8.27
C PRO A 203 13.18 -38.61 8.90
N ALA A 204 12.55 -39.69 8.43
CA ALA A 204 12.83 -41.05 8.92
C ALA A 204 14.16 -41.63 8.38
N ILE A 205 14.74 -41.02 7.36
CA ILE A 205 15.96 -41.50 6.71
C ILE A 205 17.19 -40.91 7.41
N LYS A 206 18.09 -41.80 7.86
CA LYS A 206 19.31 -41.44 8.62
C LYS A 206 20.55 -42.19 8.13
N ASP A 207 20.37 -43.01 7.10
CA ASP A 207 21.33 -43.94 6.51
C ASP A 207 22.10 -43.34 5.31
N VAL A 208 21.73 -42.13 4.87
CA VAL A 208 22.42 -41.34 3.85
C VAL A 208 22.74 -39.94 4.39
N THR A 209 23.69 -39.23 3.76
CA THR A 209 24.00 -37.86 4.17
C THR A 209 22.85 -36.90 3.82
N ALA A 210 22.75 -35.77 4.54
CA ALA A 210 21.68 -34.80 4.31
C ALA A 210 21.68 -34.23 2.88
N ALA A 211 22.87 -33.96 2.32
CA ALA A 211 23.01 -33.43 0.96
C ALA A 211 22.62 -34.43 -0.12
N GLU A 212 23.00 -35.70 0.02
CA GLU A 212 22.59 -36.77 -0.92
C GLU A 212 21.07 -37.01 -0.85
N LEU A 213 20.50 -36.98 0.36
CA LEU A 213 19.06 -37.11 0.55
C LEU A 213 18.30 -35.94 -0.07
N GLU A 214 18.79 -34.72 0.13
CA GLU A 214 18.20 -33.51 -0.46
C GLU A 214 18.19 -33.58 -1.99
N ALA A 215 19.32 -33.94 -2.62
CA ALA A 215 19.39 -34.12 -4.07
C ALA A 215 18.40 -35.18 -4.58
N THR A 216 18.30 -36.33 -3.90
CA THR A 216 17.35 -37.41 -4.25
C THR A 216 15.90 -36.96 -4.10
N LEU A 217 15.59 -36.14 -3.10
CA LEU A 217 14.24 -35.66 -2.87
C LEU A 217 13.86 -34.54 -3.84
N LEU A 218 14.79 -33.67 -4.24
CA LEU A 218 14.54 -32.65 -5.25
C LEU A 218 14.22 -33.28 -6.60
N GLU A 219 14.91 -34.37 -6.95
CA GLU A 219 14.64 -35.10 -8.19
C GLU A 219 13.21 -35.64 -8.27
N LEU A 220 12.62 -36.12 -7.16
CA LEU A 220 11.23 -36.57 -7.10
C LEU A 220 10.18 -35.54 -7.53
N ILE A 221 10.50 -34.25 -7.51
CA ILE A 221 9.54 -33.16 -7.77
C ILE A 221 9.93 -32.31 -8.98
N GLU A 222 11.13 -32.51 -9.51
CA GLU A 222 11.63 -31.83 -10.70
C GLU A 222 11.26 -32.63 -11.95
N PRO A 223 10.77 -31.98 -13.02
CA PRO A 223 10.49 -32.68 -14.27
C PRO A 223 11.81 -33.18 -14.89
N GLY A 224 12.17 -34.43 -14.59
CA GLY A 224 13.46 -35.03 -14.89
C GLY A 224 13.31 -36.43 -15.49
N GLY A 225 14.27 -36.84 -16.33
CA GLY A 225 14.26 -38.17 -16.93
C GLY A 225 14.67 -39.25 -15.92
N ALA A 226 14.28 -40.51 -16.19
CA ALA A 226 14.39 -41.70 -15.34
C ALA A 226 15.80 -42.14 -14.86
N GLU A 227 16.82 -41.28 -14.88
CA GLU A 227 18.20 -41.61 -14.48
C GLU A 227 18.30 -41.89 -12.98
N ASP A 228 17.63 -41.08 -12.17
CA ASP A 228 17.57 -41.22 -10.71
C ASP A 228 16.15 -41.64 -10.27
N ALA A 229 16.02 -42.03 -9.01
CA ALA A 229 14.74 -42.36 -8.37
C ALA A 229 14.95 -42.45 -6.85
N PHE A 230 13.91 -42.17 -6.09
CA PHE A 230 13.89 -42.45 -4.66
C PHE A 230 13.74 -43.95 -4.39
N VAL A 231 14.79 -44.58 -3.87
CA VAL A 231 14.86 -46.05 -3.71
C VAL A 231 14.90 -46.48 -2.25
N ARG A 232 14.01 -47.40 -1.85
CA ARG A 232 14.07 -48.11 -0.57
C ARG A 232 14.12 -49.62 -0.80
N LYS A 233 15.32 -50.11 -1.16
CA LYS A 233 15.61 -51.52 -1.44
C LYS A 233 16.76 -52.01 -0.54
N GLY A 234 16.60 -53.14 0.15
CA GLY A 234 17.69 -53.80 0.89
C GLY A 234 17.66 -53.69 2.41
N LEU A 235 18.84 -53.56 3.04
CA LEU A 235 19.06 -53.65 4.50
C LEU A 235 18.40 -52.52 5.30
N PHE A 236 18.20 -51.38 4.67
CA PHE A 236 17.53 -50.23 5.27
C PHE A 236 16.03 -50.32 4.96
N GLY A 237 15.22 -50.38 6.02
CA GLY A 237 13.80 -50.74 5.89
C GLY A 237 12.99 -49.77 5.02
N ALA A 238 12.10 -50.34 4.21
CA ALA A 238 11.03 -49.64 3.49
C ALA A 238 9.85 -49.28 4.42
N LEU A 239 9.72 -49.96 5.56
CA LEU A 239 8.63 -49.76 6.51
C LEU A 239 8.85 -48.48 7.32
N GLY A 240 7.83 -47.62 7.35
CA GLY A 240 7.85 -46.40 8.15
C GLY A 240 8.62 -45.25 7.50
N THR A 241 9.19 -45.43 6.31
CA THR A 241 9.68 -44.32 5.48
C THR A 241 8.52 -43.43 5.09
N PHE A 242 8.68 -42.12 5.24
CA PHE A 242 7.70 -41.15 4.79
C PHE A 242 8.37 -39.93 4.17
N ILE A 243 7.73 -39.40 3.14
CA ILE A 243 8.09 -38.17 2.43
C ILE A 243 7.03 -37.13 2.78
N VAL A 244 7.46 -35.90 3.04
CA VAL A 244 6.58 -34.74 3.23
C VAL A 244 7.01 -33.66 2.25
N LEU A 245 6.09 -33.31 1.35
CA LEU A 245 6.18 -32.15 0.47
C LEU A 245 5.40 -30.99 1.11
N ASP A 246 6.10 -29.94 1.50
CA ASP A 246 5.53 -28.63 1.87
C ASP A 246 5.46 -27.77 0.61
N LEU A 247 4.26 -27.40 0.19
CA LEU A 247 3.98 -26.54 -0.96
C LEU A 247 4.29 -25.06 -0.68
N GLY A 248 4.72 -24.70 0.54
CA GLY A 248 5.10 -23.34 0.93
C GLY A 248 3.91 -22.46 1.31
N SER A 249 2.85 -22.50 0.51
CA SER A 249 1.56 -21.84 0.76
C SER A 249 0.42 -22.85 0.63
N PRO A 250 -0.75 -22.65 1.26
CA PRO A 250 -1.94 -23.46 0.94
C PRO A 250 -2.40 -23.20 -0.50
N ILE A 251 -2.70 -24.27 -1.24
CA ILE A 251 -3.04 -24.25 -2.66
C ILE A 251 -4.21 -25.21 -2.90
N GLY A 252 -5.08 -24.87 -3.85
CA GLY A 252 -6.09 -25.81 -4.33
C GLY A 252 -5.45 -26.97 -5.10
N ILE A 253 -5.34 -28.15 -4.49
CA ILE A 253 -4.88 -29.37 -5.14
C ILE A 253 -6.07 -30.13 -5.73
N ASN A 254 -5.91 -30.66 -6.94
CA ASN A 254 -6.95 -31.42 -7.64
C ASN A 254 -6.52 -32.84 -8.03
N ARG A 255 -5.23 -33.15 -7.98
CA ARG A 255 -4.72 -34.49 -8.25
C ARG A 255 -3.34 -34.70 -7.62
N ILE A 256 -3.08 -35.90 -7.11
CA ILE A 256 -1.75 -36.32 -6.66
C ILE A 256 -1.40 -37.61 -7.40
N ARG A 257 -0.15 -37.71 -7.89
CA ARG A 257 0.31 -38.89 -8.62
C ARG A 257 1.73 -39.27 -8.20
N PHE A 258 1.97 -40.55 -8.01
CA PHE A 258 3.33 -41.08 -7.85
C PHE A 258 3.47 -42.45 -8.51
N PHE A 259 4.67 -42.74 -9.00
CA PHE A 259 4.94 -43.95 -9.78
C PHE A 259 6.43 -44.30 -9.80
N PRO A 260 6.81 -45.57 -10.01
CA PRO A 260 8.20 -45.97 -10.24
C PRO A 260 8.59 -45.79 -11.72
N ARG A 261 9.88 -45.95 -12.03
CA ARG A 261 10.38 -45.79 -13.40
C ARG A 261 9.75 -46.75 -14.39
N ASN A 262 9.76 -46.34 -15.66
CA ASN A 262 9.24 -47.10 -16.79
C ASN A 262 7.73 -47.38 -16.71
N THR A 263 6.95 -46.43 -16.18
CA THR A 263 5.49 -46.48 -16.11
C THR A 263 4.83 -45.33 -16.89
N VAL A 264 4.81 -44.12 -16.32
CA VAL A 264 4.31 -42.90 -16.98
C VAL A 264 5.34 -42.39 -17.98
N GLN A 265 6.61 -42.34 -17.57
CA GLN A 265 7.73 -42.06 -18.45
C GLN A 265 8.27 -43.37 -19.03
N ASN A 266 8.48 -43.43 -20.35
CA ASN A 266 9.05 -44.61 -21.01
C ASN A 266 10.57 -44.66 -20.76
N ALA A 267 11.03 -45.65 -20.00
CA ALA A 267 12.44 -45.81 -19.64
C ALA A 267 12.86 -47.29 -19.66
N PRO A 268 12.92 -47.94 -20.85
CA PRO A 268 13.15 -49.39 -20.95
C PRO A 268 14.48 -49.86 -20.33
N GLN A 269 15.47 -48.97 -20.23
CA GLN A 269 16.76 -49.23 -19.59
C GLN A 269 16.69 -49.32 -18.06
N TYR A 270 15.59 -48.85 -17.45
CA TYR A 270 15.30 -48.90 -16.03
C TYR A 270 13.97 -49.66 -15.77
N PRO A 271 13.93 -51.00 -15.94
CA PRO A 271 12.70 -51.79 -15.95
C PRO A 271 12.16 -52.06 -14.53
N PHE A 272 11.91 -51.00 -13.76
CA PHE A 272 11.49 -51.06 -12.36
C PHE A 272 9.99 -50.82 -12.15
N GLN A 273 9.18 -50.93 -13.21
CA GLN A 273 7.73 -50.72 -13.17
C GLN A 273 6.98 -51.65 -12.20
N THR A 274 7.60 -52.71 -11.69
CA THR A 274 7.04 -53.63 -10.68
C THR A 274 7.38 -53.27 -9.23
N ASP A 275 8.31 -52.33 -9.05
CA ASP A 275 8.88 -51.93 -7.75
C ASP A 275 8.07 -50.79 -7.12
N PHE A 276 6.75 -50.76 -7.35
CA PHE A 276 5.86 -49.77 -6.74
C PHE A 276 5.50 -50.13 -5.29
N ILE A 277 5.14 -49.11 -4.52
CA ILE A 277 4.77 -49.24 -3.12
C ILE A 277 3.49 -50.08 -2.94
N ARG A 278 3.56 -51.12 -2.10
CA ARG A 278 2.48 -52.10 -1.91
C ARG A 278 1.49 -51.75 -0.81
N GLN A 279 1.93 -51.01 0.21
CA GLN A 279 1.07 -50.54 1.29
C GLN A 279 1.51 -49.14 1.70
N PHE A 280 0.57 -48.19 1.72
CA PHE A 280 0.88 -46.81 1.99
C PHE A 280 -0.30 -46.05 2.62
N GLU A 281 0.02 -44.89 3.17
CA GLU A 281 -0.91 -43.84 3.56
C GLU A 281 -0.51 -42.56 2.81
N LEU A 282 -1.45 -41.98 2.07
CA LEU A 282 -1.34 -40.66 1.47
C LEU A 282 -2.21 -39.71 2.28
N LEU A 283 -1.59 -38.67 2.82
CA LEU A 283 -2.25 -37.69 3.68
C LEU A 283 -1.98 -36.27 3.23
N VAL A 284 -2.90 -35.37 3.54
CA VAL A 284 -2.76 -33.93 3.29
C VAL A 284 -3.08 -33.11 4.52
N HIS A 285 -2.59 -31.88 4.54
CA HIS A 285 -2.87 -30.92 5.60
C HIS A 285 -2.87 -29.51 5.00
N ASP A 286 -3.84 -28.67 5.38
CA ASP A 286 -4.10 -27.36 4.78
C ASP A 286 -3.10 -26.27 5.18
N GLY A 287 -2.40 -26.46 6.30
CA GLY A 287 -1.36 -25.56 6.81
C GLY A 287 -1.81 -24.66 7.96
N GLN A 288 -3.01 -24.88 8.50
CA GLN A 288 -3.49 -24.23 9.72
C GLN A 288 -2.90 -24.87 10.99
N ASP A 289 -3.03 -24.23 12.15
CA ASP A 289 -2.70 -24.82 13.46
C ASP A 289 -1.30 -25.48 13.60
N LEU A 290 -0.31 -25.00 12.84
CA LEU A 290 1.05 -25.54 12.85
C LEU A 290 1.75 -25.31 14.19
N VAL A 291 2.57 -26.27 14.60
CA VAL A 291 3.38 -26.20 15.81
C VAL A 291 4.86 -26.03 15.49
N LEU A 292 5.60 -25.35 16.37
CA LEU A 292 7.05 -25.27 16.27
C LEU A 292 7.67 -26.62 16.63
N ASP A 293 8.49 -27.15 15.73
CA ASP A 293 9.34 -28.30 16.02
C ASP A 293 10.58 -27.89 16.83
N GLY A 294 11.40 -28.88 17.21
CA GLY A 294 12.64 -28.66 17.96
C GLY A 294 13.74 -27.89 17.21
N THR A 295 13.49 -27.52 15.95
CA THR A 295 14.37 -26.68 15.12
C THR A 295 13.78 -25.29 14.88
N GLY A 296 12.64 -24.96 15.51
CA GLY A 296 11.96 -23.68 15.36
C GLY A 296 11.15 -23.57 14.06
N ARG A 297 10.81 -24.69 13.41
CA ARG A 297 10.04 -24.70 12.16
C ARG A 297 8.59 -25.04 12.42
N LEU A 298 7.69 -24.37 11.71
CA LEU A 298 6.25 -24.69 11.76
C LEU A 298 5.98 -25.97 10.97
N VAL A 299 5.42 -26.97 11.65
CA VAL A 299 5.05 -28.27 11.09
C VAL A 299 3.67 -28.72 11.58
N PRO A 300 2.92 -29.49 10.78
CA PRO A 300 1.64 -30.04 11.21
C PRO A 300 1.84 -31.16 12.24
N GLN A 301 0.92 -31.31 13.19
CA GLN A 301 0.91 -32.51 14.04
C GLN A 301 0.36 -33.69 13.24
N LEU A 302 0.78 -34.90 13.60
CA LEU A 302 0.40 -36.09 12.84
C LEU A 302 -1.12 -36.34 12.83
N ASP A 303 -1.79 -36.00 13.93
CA ASP A 303 -3.23 -36.23 14.10
C ASP A 303 -4.08 -35.20 13.32
N ASP A 304 -3.47 -34.11 12.83
CA ASP A 304 -4.15 -33.04 12.09
C ASP A 304 -4.20 -33.33 10.57
N PHE A 305 -3.50 -34.36 10.10
CA PHE A 305 -3.52 -34.75 8.68
C PHE A 305 -4.83 -35.44 8.30
N GLU A 306 -5.41 -35.02 7.17
CA GLU A 306 -6.48 -35.74 6.50
C GLU A 306 -5.91 -36.90 5.68
N VAL A 307 -6.49 -38.10 5.83
CA VAL A 307 -6.10 -39.28 5.05
C VAL A 307 -6.86 -39.27 3.73
N LEU A 308 -6.18 -39.03 2.61
CA LEU A 308 -6.77 -39.13 1.27
C LEU A 308 -6.91 -40.59 0.82
N GLU A 309 -5.86 -41.38 1.03
CA GLU A 309 -5.87 -42.80 0.68
C GLU A 309 -5.05 -43.62 1.68
N ARG A 310 -5.57 -44.80 2.04
CA ARG A 310 -4.82 -45.82 2.80
C ARG A 310 -5.06 -47.17 2.14
N THR A 311 -3.99 -47.79 1.69
CA THR A 311 -4.05 -49.06 0.98
C THR A 311 -3.12 -50.09 1.65
N THR A 312 -3.64 -51.29 1.90
CA THR A 312 -2.88 -52.42 2.47
C THR A 312 -2.55 -53.51 1.44
N ASN A 313 -3.00 -53.36 0.20
CA ASN A 313 -2.74 -54.28 -0.91
C ASN A 313 -2.82 -53.54 -2.25
N ASN A 314 -1.88 -52.64 -2.50
CA ASN A 314 -1.82 -51.90 -3.76
C ASN A 314 -1.30 -52.83 -4.87
N GLU A 315 -2.04 -52.87 -5.97
CA GLU A 315 -1.71 -53.64 -7.18
C GLU A 315 -1.40 -52.72 -8.38
N GLU A 316 -1.56 -51.40 -8.22
CA GLU A 316 -1.34 -50.40 -9.27
C GLU A 316 0.07 -49.80 -9.17
N ALA A 317 0.80 -49.82 -10.29
CA ALA A 317 2.13 -49.22 -10.36
C ALA A 317 2.10 -47.69 -10.34
N VAL A 318 1.08 -47.12 -10.98
CA VAL A 318 0.81 -45.67 -10.98
C VAL A 318 -0.36 -45.43 -10.05
N VAL A 319 -0.10 -44.76 -8.93
CA VAL A 319 -1.16 -44.34 -8.01
C VAL A 319 -1.53 -42.91 -8.37
N GLU A 320 -2.80 -42.69 -8.70
CA GLU A 320 -3.35 -41.38 -9.02
C GLU A 320 -4.62 -41.15 -8.17
N VAL A 321 -4.59 -40.11 -7.34
CA VAL A 321 -5.72 -39.69 -6.50
C VAL A 321 -6.28 -38.41 -7.07
N ILE A 322 -7.55 -38.43 -7.50
CA ILE A 322 -8.27 -37.27 -8.06
C ILE A 322 -9.12 -36.64 -6.95
N LEU A 323 -9.01 -35.32 -6.80
CA LEU A 323 -9.74 -34.49 -5.84
C LEU A 323 -10.67 -33.54 -6.60
N ASP A 324 -11.94 -33.91 -6.69
CA ASP A 324 -12.99 -33.10 -7.33
C ASP A 324 -14.20 -32.92 -6.39
N PRO A 325 -14.48 -31.70 -5.89
CA PRO A 325 -13.76 -30.45 -6.17
C PRO A 325 -12.36 -30.40 -5.56
N ALA A 326 -11.51 -29.50 -6.08
CA ALA A 326 -10.18 -29.25 -5.55
C ALA A 326 -10.24 -28.88 -4.06
N GLN A 327 -9.25 -29.36 -3.30
CA GLN A 327 -9.13 -29.15 -1.85
C GLN A 327 -7.91 -28.31 -1.53
N THR A 328 -7.98 -27.47 -0.50
CA THR A 328 -6.81 -26.70 -0.07
C THR A 328 -5.83 -27.60 0.67
N ALA A 329 -4.58 -27.66 0.22
CA ALA A 329 -3.49 -28.35 0.90
C ALA A 329 -2.20 -27.53 0.87
N ARG A 330 -1.41 -27.63 1.93
CA ARG A 330 -0.02 -27.15 1.98
C ARG A 330 0.96 -28.31 2.14
N PHE A 331 0.67 -29.28 2.99
CA PHE A 331 1.53 -30.45 3.19
C PHE A 331 0.92 -31.67 2.54
N VAL A 332 1.70 -32.39 1.75
CA VAL A 332 1.36 -33.71 1.21
C VAL A 332 2.34 -34.73 1.75
N ARG A 333 1.83 -35.78 2.38
CA ARG A 333 2.63 -36.81 3.05
C ARG A 333 2.35 -38.18 2.45
N LEU A 334 3.39 -38.82 1.94
CA LEU A 334 3.34 -40.22 1.51
C LEU A 334 4.14 -41.08 2.49
N LYS A 335 3.50 -42.07 3.10
CA LYS A 335 4.13 -42.96 4.09
C LYS A 335 3.99 -44.42 3.66
N SER A 336 5.10 -45.14 3.63
CA SER A 336 5.12 -46.58 3.47
C SER A 336 4.73 -47.28 4.77
N THR A 337 3.73 -48.14 4.69
CA THR A 337 3.31 -49.05 5.77
C THR A 337 3.73 -50.49 5.49
N SER A 338 4.55 -50.69 4.45
CA SER A 338 5.02 -51.96 3.97
C SER A 338 6.53 -52.14 4.20
N SER A 339 6.97 -53.37 4.48
CA SER A 339 8.39 -53.73 4.43
C SER A 339 8.88 -54.17 3.04
N PHE A 340 7.98 -54.25 2.05
CA PHE A 340 8.35 -54.62 0.68
C PHE A 340 9.20 -53.51 0.04
N PRO A 341 10.30 -53.85 -0.66
CA PRO A 341 11.11 -52.88 -1.40
C PRO A 341 10.29 -52.12 -2.44
N TYR A 342 10.57 -50.83 -2.60
CA TYR A 342 9.94 -49.99 -3.61
C TYR A 342 10.88 -48.89 -4.11
N GLU A 343 10.51 -48.27 -5.22
CA GLU A 343 11.04 -46.99 -5.66
C GLU A 343 9.91 -46.03 -6.10
N ILE A 344 10.24 -44.75 -6.16
CA ILE A 344 9.40 -43.68 -6.69
C ILE A 344 10.29 -42.87 -7.64
N ASP A 345 9.85 -42.73 -8.87
CA ASP A 345 10.45 -41.89 -9.91
C ASP A 345 10.03 -40.45 -9.68
N GLU A 346 8.71 -40.21 -9.70
CA GLU A 346 8.14 -38.88 -9.57
C GLU A 346 7.06 -38.87 -8.49
N PHE A 347 6.97 -37.75 -7.78
CA PHE A 347 5.93 -37.43 -6.82
C PHE A 347 5.29 -36.08 -7.17
N GLU A 348 4.25 -36.16 -7.98
CA GLU A 348 3.60 -34.99 -8.57
C GLU A 348 2.36 -34.59 -7.77
N VAL A 349 2.18 -33.29 -7.60
CA VAL A 349 1.00 -32.69 -7.02
C VAL A 349 0.46 -31.67 -8.01
N PHE A 350 -0.77 -31.84 -8.44
CA PHE A 350 -1.42 -30.96 -9.40
C PHE A 350 -2.40 -30.04 -8.71
N GLY A 351 -2.35 -28.77 -9.09
CA GLY A 351 -3.13 -27.70 -8.48
C GLY A 351 -4.05 -26.96 -9.43
N GLN A 352 -4.72 -25.95 -8.87
CA GLN A 352 -5.50 -24.94 -9.56
C GLN A 352 -5.75 -23.73 -8.65
N GLY A 353 -5.99 -22.57 -9.26
CA GLY A 353 -6.47 -21.37 -8.58
C GLY A 353 -5.34 -20.52 -7.97
N PHE A 354 -5.72 -19.59 -7.09
CA PHE A 354 -4.80 -18.69 -6.41
C PHE A 354 -4.23 -19.34 -5.15
N ILE A 355 -2.96 -19.06 -4.87
CA ILE A 355 -2.35 -19.45 -3.59
C ILE A 355 -2.96 -18.64 -2.43
N SER A 356 -3.09 -19.24 -1.25
CA SER A 356 -3.77 -18.64 -0.10
C SER A 356 -2.98 -17.54 0.61
N SER A 357 -1.66 -17.51 0.44
CA SER A 357 -0.82 -16.46 1.02
C SER A 357 0.32 -16.13 0.07
N SER A 358 0.53 -14.84 -0.16
CA SER A 358 1.66 -14.34 -0.94
C SER A 358 2.12 -13.00 -0.39
N ARG A 359 3.42 -12.73 -0.50
CA ARG A 359 4.02 -11.45 -0.11
C ARG A 359 4.85 -10.91 -1.27
N TYR A 360 4.51 -9.70 -1.68
CA TYR A 360 5.38 -8.88 -2.50
C TYR A 360 6.16 -7.92 -1.61
N ILE A 361 7.47 -7.82 -1.85
CA ILE A 361 8.33 -6.78 -1.26
C ILE A 361 8.88 -5.99 -2.43
N SER A 362 8.66 -4.68 -2.42
CA SER A 362 9.15 -3.81 -3.48
C SER A 362 10.68 -3.73 -3.47
N HIS A 363 11.28 -3.23 -4.55
CA HIS A 363 12.64 -2.71 -4.43
C HIS A 363 12.69 -1.50 -3.50
N VAL A 364 13.88 -1.11 -3.08
CA VAL A 364 14.09 0.15 -2.36
C VAL A 364 13.97 1.30 -3.36
N TYR A 365 12.99 2.19 -3.12
CA TYR A 365 12.86 3.43 -3.87
C TYR A 365 13.77 4.48 -3.26
N ASP A 366 14.68 5.00 -4.08
CA ASP A 366 15.58 6.08 -3.73
C ASP A 366 15.10 7.39 -4.38
N LEU A 367 14.74 8.37 -3.56
CA LEU A 367 14.32 9.70 -4.03
C LEU A 367 15.50 10.65 -4.31
N GLY A 368 16.73 10.19 -4.15
CA GLY A 368 17.96 10.98 -4.30
C GLY A 368 18.26 11.90 -3.12
N SER A 369 17.25 12.28 -2.33
CA SER A 369 17.38 13.10 -1.13
C SER A 369 16.25 12.81 -0.13
N PRO A 370 16.38 13.19 1.16
CA PRO A 370 15.32 12.99 2.14
C PRO A 370 14.01 13.66 1.72
N ALA A 371 12.87 12.97 1.85
CA ALA A 371 11.55 13.50 1.53
C ALA A 371 10.56 13.27 2.69
N THR A 372 9.55 14.12 2.80
CA THR A 372 8.43 13.91 3.72
C THR A 372 7.35 13.06 3.07
N TRP A 373 6.86 12.03 3.76
CA TRP A 373 5.83 11.14 3.24
C TRP A 373 4.42 11.68 3.52
N GLY A 374 3.60 11.71 2.46
CA GLY A 374 2.19 12.10 2.48
C GLY A 374 1.28 10.90 2.75
N ASN A 375 0.20 10.78 1.97
CA ASN A 375 -0.70 9.64 2.03
C ASN A 375 -0.29 8.53 1.04
N LEU A 376 -0.55 7.30 1.44
CA LEU A 376 -0.50 6.08 0.66
C LEU A 376 -1.94 5.70 0.26
N GLY A 377 -2.18 5.43 -1.02
CA GLY A 377 -3.46 4.93 -1.52
C GLY A 377 -3.28 3.78 -2.51
N TRP A 378 -4.32 2.99 -2.72
CA TRP A 378 -4.30 1.91 -3.71
C TRP A 378 -5.68 1.60 -4.29
N ILE A 379 -5.68 0.94 -5.44
CA ILE A 379 -6.89 0.46 -6.13
C ILE A 379 -6.86 -1.06 -6.13
N GLU A 380 -7.94 -1.67 -5.64
CA GLU A 380 -8.12 -3.12 -5.61
C GLU A 380 -9.33 -3.57 -6.43
N GLN A 381 -9.19 -4.71 -7.12
CA GLN A 381 -10.26 -5.39 -7.86
C GLN A 381 -10.44 -6.82 -7.34
N ILE A 382 -11.69 -7.28 -7.22
CA ILE A 382 -12.00 -8.70 -6.99
C ILE A 382 -11.98 -9.47 -8.31
N VAL A 383 -11.33 -10.62 -8.29
CA VAL A 383 -11.23 -11.57 -9.37
C VAL A 383 -11.79 -12.92 -8.90
N ASP A 384 -12.79 -13.50 -9.60
CA ASP A 384 -13.40 -14.81 -9.27
C ASP A 384 -13.52 -15.70 -10.54
N LEU A 385 -12.74 -16.78 -10.57
CA LEU A 385 -12.69 -17.80 -11.63
C LEU A 385 -14.02 -18.54 -11.81
N ARG A 386 -14.86 -18.66 -10.78
CA ARG A 386 -16.13 -19.42 -10.84
C ARG A 386 -17.16 -18.71 -11.70
N VAL A 387 -17.14 -17.38 -11.67
CA VAL A 387 -18.03 -16.51 -12.45
C VAL A 387 -17.47 -16.32 -13.87
N SER A 388 -16.18 -16.57 -14.06
CA SER A 388 -15.49 -16.42 -15.35
C SER A 388 -15.90 -17.44 -16.43
N ASN A 389 -16.70 -18.47 -16.11
CA ASN A 389 -17.14 -19.51 -17.06
C ASN A 389 -18.52 -19.25 -17.71
N ASN A 390 -19.22 -18.16 -17.39
CA ASN A 390 -20.50 -17.81 -18.03
C ASN A 390 -20.56 -16.31 -18.32
N LEU A 391 -19.91 -15.85 -19.39
CA LEU A 391 -19.96 -14.43 -19.80
C LEU A 391 -19.96 -14.25 -21.32
N THR A 392 -20.87 -14.94 -22.01
CA THR A 392 -21.70 -14.25 -23.02
C THR A 392 -22.92 -13.73 -22.26
N ASP A 393 -22.74 -12.66 -21.47
CA ASP A 393 -23.86 -12.04 -20.75
C ASP A 393 -24.74 -11.34 -21.80
N GLN A 394 -25.88 -11.96 -22.13
CA GLN A 394 -26.97 -11.25 -22.79
C GLN A 394 -27.52 -10.19 -21.82
N VAL A 395 -27.18 -8.93 -22.08
CA VAL A 395 -27.75 -7.78 -21.36
C VAL A 395 -29.18 -7.54 -21.86
N ALA A 396 -30.08 -7.20 -20.95
CA ALA A 396 -31.53 -7.15 -21.14
C ALA A 396 -31.99 -6.35 -22.38
N ALA A 397 -32.87 -6.97 -23.17
CA ALA A 397 -33.43 -6.41 -24.39
C ALA A 397 -34.62 -5.48 -24.12
N GLY A 398 -34.51 -4.22 -24.52
CA GLY A 398 -35.63 -3.30 -24.71
C GLY A 398 -35.69 -2.85 -26.17
N GLY A 399 -36.82 -3.08 -26.86
CA GLY A 399 -37.12 -2.45 -28.16
C GLY A 399 -36.74 -3.23 -29.44
N GLY A 400 -36.73 -4.57 -29.42
CA GLY A 400 -36.45 -5.37 -30.63
C GLY A 400 -34.96 -5.55 -30.94
N CYS A 401 -34.08 -5.16 -30.02
CA CYS A 401 -32.64 -5.35 -30.10
C CYS A 401 -32.11 -6.25 -28.98
N GLN A 402 -31.19 -7.15 -29.30
CA GLN A 402 -30.40 -7.97 -28.37
C GLN A 402 -28.99 -7.39 -28.22
N VAL A 403 -28.42 -7.41 -27.01
CA VAL A 403 -27.04 -6.95 -26.76
C VAL A 403 -26.18 -8.13 -26.34
N ASN A 404 -25.12 -8.38 -27.10
CA ASN A 404 -24.14 -9.44 -26.91
C ASN A 404 -22.85 -8.86 -26.29
N SER A 405 -22.15 -9.64 -25.47
CA SER A 405 -20.83 -9.29 -24.93
C SER A 405 -19.78 -10.33 -25.34
N GLN A 406 -18.57 -9.91 -25.69
CA GLN A 406 -17.46 -10.80 -26.02
C GLN A 406 -16.14 -10.26 -25.47
N ILE A 407 -15.24 -11.19 -25.15
CA ILE A 407 -13.88 -10.92 -24.69
C ILE A 407 -12.92 -11.06 -25.88
N PHE A 408 -12.01 -10.10 -25.97
CA PHE A 408 -10.95 -10.01 -26.95
C PHE A 408 -9.62 -9.91 -26.20
N ILE A 409 -8.64 -10.72 -26.60
CA ILE A 409 -7.36 -10.78 -25.88
C ILE A 409 -6.60 -9.46 -26.06
N THR A 410 -6.69 -8.88 -27.26
CA THR A 410 -6.10 -7.59 -27.59
C THR A 410 -7.15 -6.63 -28.18
N ALA A 411 -6.84 -5.34 -28.18
CA ALA A 411 -7.74 -4.33 -28.75
C ALA A 411 -7.95 -4.52 -30.27
N ASP A 412 -6.95 -5.09 -30.94
CA ASP A 412 -6.96 -5.29 -32.39
C ASP A 412 -7.81 -6.50 -32.83
N ASP A 413 -8.12 -7.40 -31.89
CA ASP A 413 -9.02 -8.52 -32.13
C ASP A 413 -10.50 -8.09 -32.14
N ILE A 414 -10.81 -6.85 -31.75
CA ILE A 414 -12.17 -6.32 -31.62
C ILE A 414 -12.68 -5.90 -33.02
N PRO A 415 -13.68 -6.59 -33.60
CA PRO A 415 -14.23 -6.18 -34.88
C PRO A 415 -14.97 -4.85 -34.75
N ASP A 416 -14.96 -4.02 -35.80
CA ASP A 416 -15.63 -2.69 -35.85
C ASP A 416 -17.15 -2.71 -35.54
N THR A 417 -17.74 -3.90 -35.54
CA THR A 417 -19.14 -4.14 -35.19
C THR A 417 -19.38 -4.22 -33.68
N TRP A 418 -18.33 -4.11 -32.87
CA TRP A 418 -18.33 -4.11 -31.40
C TRP A 418 -17.94 -2.72 -30.86
N GLY A 419 -18.49 -2.32 -29.71
CA GLY A 419 -18.32 -1.00 -29.11
C GLY A 419 -18.43 -1.01 -27.58
N HIS A 420 -18.08 0.13 -26.95
CA HIS A 420 -17.99 0.26 -25.49
C HIS A 420 -17.04 -0.78 -24.86
N CYS A 421 -15.82 -0.81 -25.36
CA CYS A 421 -14.80 -1.75 -24.92
C CYS A 421 -14.06 -1.22 -23.68
N GLY A 422 -13.92 -2.07 -22.67
CA GLY A 422 -13.14 -1.79 -21.46
C GLY A 422 -12.21 -2.95 -21.14
N THR A 423 -11.06 -2.64 -20.54
CA THR A 423 -10.14 -3.66 -20.04
C THR A 423 -10.69 -4.26 -18.75
N VAL A 424 -10.73 -5.58 -18.67
CA VAL A 424 -11.11 -6.34 -17.49
C VAL A 424 -10.08 -7.44 -17.25
N ALA A 425 -9.70 -7.68 -15.99
CA ALA A 425 -8.84 -8.80 -15.66
C ALA A 425 -9.60 -10.12 -15.87
N ARG A 426 -9.10 -11.00 -16.75
CA ARG A 426 -9.68 -12.31 -17.02
C ARG A 426 -8.60 -13.37 -17.18
N PHE A 427 -8.96 -14.57 -16.78
CA PHE A 427 -8.13 -15.75 -17.00
C PHE A 427 -8.23 -16.19 -18.46
N THR A 428 -7.09 -16.43 -19.09
CA THR A 428 -6.98 -17.12 -20.38
C THR A 428 -6.18 -18.40 -20.20
N GLU A 429 -6.58 -19.48 -20.89
CA GLU A 429 -5.88 -20.78 -20.79
C GLU A 429 -4.40 -20.70 -21.22
N GLN A 430 -4.05 -19.70 -22.04
CA GLN A 430 -2.73 -19.56 -22.63
C GLN A 430 -1.77 -18.68 -21.79
N PHE A 431 -2.28 -17.72 -21.01
CA PHE A 431 -1.44 -16.71 -20.33
C PHE A 431 -1.79 -16.50 -18.85
N GLY A 432 -2.75 -17.25 -18.30
CA GLY A 432 -3.23 -17.01 -16.95
C GLY A 432 -4.10 -15.76 -16.86
N TYR A 433 -4.14 -15.13 -15.68
CA TYR A 433 -4.85 -13.87 -15.48
C TYR A 433 -4.12 -12.71 -16.16
N GLY A 434 -4.80 -12.09 -17.11
CA GLY A 434 -4.31 -10.94 -17.86
C GLY A 434 -5.42 -9.94 -18.16
N ASN A 435 -5.04 -8.74 -18.61
CA ASN A 435 -5.99 -7.73 -19.03
C ASN A 435 -6.51 -8.09 -20.43
N VAL A 436 -7.82 -8.28 -20.55
CA VAL A 436 -8.51 -8.53 -21.82
C VAL A 436 -9.55 -7.45 -22.07
N TRP A 437 -9.94 -7.26 -23.31
CA TRP A 437 -10.94 -6.29 -23.72
C TRP A 437 -12.32 -6.93 -23.74
N GLN A 438 -13.22 -6.51 -22.85
CA GLN A 438 -14.63 -6.87 -22.93
C GLN A 438 -15.38 -5.79 -23.71
N CYS A 439 -16.04 -6.21 -24.80
CA CYS A 439 -16.79 -5.33 -25.70
C CYS A 439 -18.23 -5.78 -25.86
N PHE A 440 -19.08 -4.88 -26.35
CA PHE A 440 -20.52 -5.12 -26.54
C PHE A 440 -20.96 -4.89 -27.98
N GLN A 441 -21.95 -5.64 -28.45
CA GLN A 441 -22.53 -5.52 -29.79
C GLN A 441 -24.05 -5.61 -29.70
N SER A 442 -24.75 -4.75 -30.43
CA SER A 442 -26.21 -4.75 -30.47
C SER A 442 -26.71 -5.29 -31.81
N GLU A 443 -27.59 -6.30 -31.76
CA GLU A 443 -28.31 -6.85 -32.91
C GLU A 443 -29.78 -6.45 -32.84
N CYS A 444 -30.22 -5.58 -33.74
CA CYS A 444 -31.58 -5.07 -33.82
C CYS A 444 -32.34 -5.69 -34.98
N THR A 445 -33.53 -6.23 -34.74
CA THR A 445 -34.42 -6.70 -35.82
C THR A 445 -35.51 -5.68 -36.07
N ASP A 446 -35.65 -5.22 -37.31
CA ASP A 446 -36.68 -4.25 -37.67
C ASP A 446 -38.06 -4.90 -37.89
N SER A 447 -39.09 -4.09 -38.15
CA SER A 447 -40.47 -4.57 -38.36
C SER A 447 -40.67 -5.44 -39.61
N ASN A 448 -39.69 -5.48 -40.52
CA ASN A 448 -39.70 -6.31 -41.73
C ASN A 448 -38.93 -7.63 -41.55
N GLY A 449 -38.26 -7.82 -40.40
CA GLY A 449 -37.48 -9.00 -40.07
C GLY A 449 -36.01 -8.92 -40.46
N ASP A 450 -35.53 -7.75 -40.90
CA ASP A 450 -34.12 -7.55 -41.25
C ASP A 450 -33.30 -7.23 -39.99
N VAL A 451 -32.14 -7.89 -39.86
CA VAL A 451 -31.24 -7.76 -38.70
C VAL A 451 -30.11 -6.78 -39.01
N SER A 452 -29.98 -5.73 -38.19
CA SER A 452 -28.86 -4.79 -38.23
C SER A 452 -27.95 -4.97 -37.02
N VAL A 453 -26.64 -5.10 -37.27
CA VAL A 453 -25.60 -5.24 -36.24
C VAL A 453 -24.87 -3.90 -36.07
N LEU A 454 -24.78 -3.41 -34.83
CA LEU A 454 -24.19 -2.12 -34.49
C LEU A 454 -23.23 -2.26 -33.29
N PRO A 455 -22.22 -1.37 -33.18
CA PRO A 455 -21.40 -1.27 -31.97
C PRO A 455 -22.29 -1.05 -30.75
N GLY A 456 -22.24 -1.96 -29.79
CA GLY A 456 -23.08 -1.93 -28.60
C GLY A 456 -22.67 -0.78 -27.67
N ARG A 457 -23.62 -0.29 -26.88
CA ARG A 457 -23.33 0.49 -25.67
C ARG A 457 -23.74 -0.34 -24.48
N GLN A 458 -22.89 -0.38 -23.46
CA GLN A 458 -23.33 -0.82 -22.14
C GLN A 458 -24.47 0.12 -21.73
N GLU A 459 -25.70 -0.37 -21.61
CA GLU A 459 -26.66 0.37 -20.80
C GLU A 459 -26.03 0.50 -19.41
N SER A 460 -26.02 1.70 -18.86
CA SER A 460 -25.51 2.03 -17.52
C SER A 460 -26.32 1.38 -16.40
N GLY A 461 -26.75 0.13 -16.59
CA GLY A 461 -27.00 -0.79 -15.53
C GLY A 461 -25.70 -0.95 -14.74
N LYS A 462 -25.72 -0.44 -13.51
CA LYS A 462 -24.77 -0.79 -12.46
C LYS A 462 -24.36 -2.25 -12.64
N PRO A 463 -23.06 -2.60 -12.49
CA PRO A 463 -22.64 -4.00 -12.50
C PRO A 463 -23.65 -4.77 -11.67
N VAL A 464 -24.33 -5.74 -12.29
CA VAL A 464 -25.18 -6.65 -11.53
C VAL A 464 -24.22 -7.24 -10.52
N ALA A 465 -24.40 -6.86 -9.26
CA ALA A 465 -23.56 -7.29 -8.18
C ALA A 465 -23.48 -8.80 -8.30
N SER A 466 -22.33 -9.32 -8.73
CA SER A 466 -21.93 -10.66 -8.34
C SER A 466 -22.16 -10.65 -6.85
N LYS A 467 -23.07 -11.54 -6.41
CA LYS A 467 -23.50 -11.68 -5.04
C LYS A 467 -22.26 -11.46 -4.17
N ARG A 468 -22.18 -10.31 -3.48
CA ARG A 468 -20.96 -9.91 -2.73
C ARG A 468 -20.53 -11.15 -1.98
N LEU A 469 -19.45 -11.79 -2.44
CA LEU A 469 -18.63 -12.56 -1.51
C LEU A 469 -18.28 -11.52 -0.44
N ALA A 470 -18.51 -11.86 0.82
CA ALA A 470 -18.15 -10.96 1.91
C ALA A 470 -16.71 -10.49 1.67
N ASP A 471 -16.40 -9.21 1.93
CA ASP A 471 -15.06 -8.63 1.76
C ASP A 471 -13.93 -9.41 2.49
N ASP A 472 -14.31 -10.42 3.28
CA ASP A 472 -13.45 -11.22 4.16
C ASP A 472 -12.72 -12.38 3.47
N PHE A 473 -13.03 -12.75 2.21
CA PHE A 473 -12.38 -13.91 1.58
C PHE A 473 -10.94 -13.63 1.13
N SER A 474 -10.62 -12.37 0.84
CA SER A 474 -9.27 -11.96 0.44
C SER A 474 -8.94 -10.59 1.03
N GLN A 475 -7.78 -10.50 1.66
CA GLN A 475 -7.27 -9.29 2.30
C GLN A 475 -5.98 -8.87 1.64
N VAL A 476 -5.88 -7.57 1.35
CA VAL A 476 -4.65 -6.91 0.92
C VAL A 476 -4.12 -6.12 2.12
N ILE A 477 -2.91 -6.42 2.54
CA ILE A 477 -2.25 -5.70 3.63
C ILE A 477 -1.02 -5.00 3.09
N VAL A 478 -1.05 -3.67 3.10
CA VAL A 478 0.09 -2.84 2.71
C VAL A 478 0.85 -2.38 3.94
N ARG A 479 2.17 -2.48 3.90
CA ARG A 479 3.09 -1.93 4.92
C ARG A 479 4.20 -1.14 4.25
N THR A 480 4.79 -0.22 4.99
CA THR A 480 5.92 0.58 4.53
C THR A 480 7.07 0.52 5.53
N ARG A 481 8.29 0.74 5.07
CA ARG A 481 9.47 1.04 5.89
C ARG A 481 10.37 2.04 5.17
N THR A 482 11.19 2.76 5.91
CA THR A 482 11.99 3.86 5.37
C THR A 482 13.40 3.85 5.93
N GLY A 483 14.38 4.26 5.13
CA GLY A 483 15.81 4.14 5.44
C GLY A 483 16.61 5.43 5.25
N THR A 484 17.77 5.48 5.89
CA THR A 484 18.81 6.52 5.66
C THR A 484 19.92 6.07 4.72
N ASP A 485 20.00 4.77 4.42
CA ASP A 485 20.99 4.18 3.51
C ASP A 485 20.27 3.25 2.50
N PRO A 486 20.94 2.78 1.44
CA PRO A 486 20.28 2.07 0.34
C PRO A 486 19.93 0.60 0.66
N THR A 487 20.40 0.05 1.77
CA THR A 487 20.28 -1.39 2.06
C THR A 487 19.48 -1.66 3.33
N PRO A 488 18.31 -2.30 3.25
CA PRO A 488 17.47 -2.56 4.43
C PRO A 488 17.93 -3.76 5.28
N VAL A 489 19.05 -4.37 4.91
CA VAL A 489 19.57 -5.59 5.52
C VAL A 489 21.07 -5.49 5.79
N LEU A 490 21.51 -6.17 6.84
CA LEU A 490 22.91 -6.42 7.16
C LEU A 490 23.30 -7.77 6.57
N TYR A 491 24.20 -7.75 5.58
CA TYR A 491 24.92 -8.94 5.19
C TYR A 491 25.98 -9.25 6.26
N LYS A 492 26.17 -10.52 6.61
CA LYS A 492 27.26 -10.92 7.52
C LYS A 492 28.19 -11.92 6.88
N ARG A 493 29.46 -11.89 7.28
CA ARG A 493 30.43 -12.95 6.97
C ARG A 493 30.68 -13.81 8.21
N SER A 494 30.81 -15.11 8.00
CA SER A 494 31.13 -16.09 9.03
C SER A 494 32.52 -16.69 8.80
N ASN A 495 33.23 -17.03 9.87
CA ASN A 495 34.52 -17.71 9.76
C ASN A 495 34.29 -19.23 9.80
N VAL A 496 34.51 -19.92 8.67
CA VAL A 496 34.22 -21.36 8.57
C VAL A 496 35.19 -22.24 9.37
N GLN A 497 36.36 -21.73 9.75
CA GLN A 497 37.29 -22.43 10.65
C GLN A 497 36.98 -22.18 12.13
N ARG A 498 36.35 -21.06 12.44
CA ARG A 498 36.01 -20.62 13.79
C ARG A 498 34.52 -20.35 13.89
N VAL A 499 33.74 -21.42 13.77
CA VAL A 499 32.26 -21.38 13.72
C VAL A 499 31.62 -20.76 14.97
N SER A 500 32.34 -20.71 16.10
CA SER A 500 31.89 -20.06 17.34
C SER A 500 32.16 -18.55 17.40
N ASP A 501 32.87 -17.98 16.43
CA ASP A 501 33.10 -16.53 16.37
C ASP A 501 31.82 -15.79 15.98
N ASP A 502 31.68 -14.57 16.47
CA ASP A 502 30.61 -13.68 16.04
C ASP A 502 30.73 -13.40 14.54
N GLN A 503 29.58 -13.45 13.86
CA GLN A 503 29.49 -13.07 12.46
C GLN A 503 29.59 -11.54 12.34
N LEU A 504 30.34 -11.06 11.34
CA LEU A 504 30.67 -9.65 11.19
C LEU A 504 29.94 -9.06 9.99
N SER A 505 29.42 -7.83 10.13
CA SER A 505 28.80 -7.08 9.04
C SER A 505 29.75 -6.08 8.36
N THR A 506 31.02 -6.03 8.74
CA THR A 506 32.02 -5.14 8.13
C THR A 506 32.61 -5.71 6.86
N SER A 507 32.91 -4.86 5.90
CA SER A 507 33.54 -5.24 4.63
C SER A 507 34.97 -5.78 4.84
N LEU A 508 35.40 -6.71 3.99
CA LEU A 508 36.77 -7.22 3.88
C LEU A 508 37.65 -6.25 3.12
N VAL A 509 37.05 -5.45 2.22
CA VAL A 509 37.72 -4.46 1.39
C VAL A 509 37.92 -3.17 2.19
N ASN A 510 36.89 -2.72 2.92
CA ASN A 510 36.93 -1.51 3.73
C ASN A 510 36.35 -1.75 5.13
N GLY A 511 37.20 -1.87 6.14
CA GLY A 511 36.78 -2.24 7.49
C GLY A 511 35.86 -1.24 8.21
N ASP A 512 35.76 0.00 7.70
CA ASP A 512 34.88 1.04 8.22
C ASP A 512 33.49 1.04 7.55
N GLU A 513 33.30 0.25 6.49
CA GLU A 513 32.04 0.12 5.77
C GLU A 513 31.37 -1.22 6.05
N GLN A 514 30.07 -1.25 5.80
CA GLN A 514 29.29 -2.48 5.83
C GLN A 514 29.59 -3.31 4.59
N ILE A 515 29.58 -4.64 4.73
CA ILE A 515 29.63 -5.55 3.59
C ILE A 515 28.40 -5.34 2.69
N ASP A 516 28.64 -5.07 1.41
CA ASP A 516 27.58 -4.94 0.42
C ASP A 516 27.13 -6.31 -0.11
N ARG A 517 26.06 -6.31 -0.92
CA ARG A 517 25.49 -7.54 -1.48
C ARG A 517 26.48 -8.28 -2.37
N ASP A 518 27.24 -7.56 -3.20
CA ASP A 518 28.13 -8.16 -4.19
C ASP A 518 29.30 -8.83 -3.48
N GLU A 519 29.93 -8.14 -2.52
CA GLU A 519 30.95 -8.71 -1.65
C GLU A 519 30.44 -9.93 -0.88
N TYR A 520 29.22 -9.87 -0.34
CA TYR A 520 28.61 -11.02 0.36
C TYR A 520 28.39 -12.22 -0.58
N LEU A 521 27.93 -11.99 -1.82
CA LEU A 521 27.70 -13.05 -2.79
C LEU A 521 29.01 -13.72 -3.24
N ASP A 522 30.10 -12.96 -3.28
CA ASP A 522 31.45 -13.41 -3.62
C ASP A 522 32.16 -14.16 -2.48
N LEU A 523 31.57 -14.26 -1.28
CA LEU A 523 32.11 -15.05 -0.18
C LEU A 523 32.07 -16.55 -0.51
N VAL A 524 33.21 -17.06 -0.98
CA VAL A 524 33.44 -18.49 -1.22
C VAL A 524 34.63 -18.95 -0.36
N PRO A 525 34.40 -19.76 0.69
CA PRO A 525 35.49 -20.25 1.52
C PRO A 525 36.37 -21.24 0.75
N ASN A 526 37.69 -21.06 0.83
CA ASN A 526 38.67 -21.96 0.24
C ASN A 526 39.84 -22.16 1.21
N LEU A 527 39.77 -23.23 1.99
CA LEU A 527 40.76 -23.56 3.01
C LEU A 527 42.10 -24.05 2.43
N GLU A 528 42.11 -24.45 1.16
CA GLU A 528 43.30 -24.92 0.44
C GLU A 528 44.05 -23.77 -0.26
N ALA A 529 43.42 -22.60 -0.38
CA ALA A 529 44.06 -21.40 -0.91
C ALA A 529 45.25 -20.93 -0.05
N THR A 530 46.19 -20.20 -0.65
CA THR A 530 47.35 -19.62 0.05
C THR A 530 47.39 -18.10 -0.16
N PRO A 531 47.06 -17.27 0.85
CA PRO A 531 46.61 -17.66 2.19
C PRO A 531 45.19 -18.28 2.20
N PRO A 532 44.83 -19.06 3.23
CA PRO A 532 43.50 -19.67 3.35
C PRO A 532 42.38 -18.61 3.34
N GLN A 533 41.38 -18.82 2.50
CA GLN A 533 40.16 -18.00 2.49
C GLN A 533 39.15 -18.63 3.45
N VAL A 534 38.99 -18.00 4.61
CA VAL A 534 38.19 -18.56 5.73
C VAL A 534 36.78 -17.99 5.83
N TRP A 535 36.45 -16.98 5.02
CA TRP A 535 35.18 -16.28 5.10
C TRP A 535 34.14 -16.95 4.22
N GLY A 536 33.00 -17.30 4.82
CA GLY A 536 31.81 -17.77 4.14
C GLY A 536 30.62 -16.84 4.40
N LYS A 537 29.53 -17.10 3.68
CA LYS A 537 28.26 -16.39 3.86
C LYS A 537 27.73 -16.61 5.27
N GLY A 538 27.48 -15.52 5.99
CA GLY A 538 26.78 -15.50 7.26
C GLY A 538 25.28 -15.25 7.09
N GLU A 539 24.61 -15.01 8.20
CA GLU A 539 23.20 -14.66 8.27
C GLU A 539 22.94 -13.28 7.66
N ILE A 540 21.75 -13.11 7.10
CA ILE A 540 21.23 -11.82 6.64
C ILE A 540 20.23 -11.36 7.69
N GLU A 541 20.46 -10.16 8.25
CA GLU A 541 19.61 -9.58 9.28
C GLU A 541 19.01 -8.26 8.82
N GLU A 542 17.97 -7.79 9.50
CA GLU A 542 17.37 -6.47 9.25
C GLU A 542 18.29 -5.36 9.79
N ASP A 543 18.52 -4.29 9.01
CA ASP A 543 19.29 -3.13 9.47
C ASP A 543 18.40 -2.17 10.28
N LEU A 544 18.11 -2.52 11.53
CA LEU A 544 17.29 -1.70 12.42
C LEU A 544 17.97 -0.41 12.88
N GLN A 545 19.24 -0.17 12.51
CA GLN A 545 19.95 1.06 12.83
C GLN A 545 19.65 2.15 11.80
N ASN A 546 19.69 1.81 10.51
CA ASN A 546 19.45 2.75 9.41
C ASN A 546 18.03 2.69 8.84
N TRP A 547 17.32 1.56 9.06
CA TRP A 547 15.96 1.35 8.59
C TRP A 547 14.96 1.23 9.73
N SER A 548 13.77 1.79 9.51
CA SER A 548 12.65 1.53 10.40
C SER A 548 12.21 0.06 10.28
N PRO A 549 11.67 -0.56 11.34
CA PRO A 549 10.89 -1.77 11.16
C PRO A 549 9.70 -1.52 10.21
N TRP A 550 9.11 -2.59 9.70
CA TRP A 550 7.85 -2.51 8.96
C TRP A 550 6.77 -1.82 9.78
N SER A 551 6.01 -0.94 9.14
CA SER A 551 4.86 -0.27 9.76
C SER A 551 3.80 -1.29 10.19
N SER A 552 2.89 -0.84 11.07
CA SER A 552 1.59 -1.50 11.18
C SER A 552 0.88 -1.49 9.81
N PRO A 553 -0.05 -2.43 9.57
CA PRO A 553 -0.95 -2.40 8.42
C PRO A 553 -1.53 -1.02 8.18
N HIS A 554 -1.44 -0.55 6.94
CA HIS A 554 -2.20 0.61 6.48
C HIS A 554 -3.69 0.25 6.39
N LEU A 555 -4.55 1.14 6.90
CA LEU A 555 -6.00 0.96 6.88
C LEU A 555 -6.63 2.12 6.13
N GLY A 556 -7.57 1.83 5.21
CA GLY A 556 -8.28 2.89 4.50
C GLY A 556 -7.54 3.45 3.28
N GLY A 557 -6.45 2.83 2.83
CA GLY A 557 -5.75 3.26 1.62
C GLY A 557 -6.54 3.00 0.34
N GLU A 558 -7.55 2.13 0.39
CA GLU A 558 -8.54 1.91 -0.66
C GLU A 558 -9.56 3.05 -0.79
N ARG A 559 -9.57 4.01 0.14
CA ARG A 559 -10.53 5.13 0.19
C ARG A 559 -9.97 6.34 -0.54
N GLU A 560 -10.87 7.23 -0.95
CA GLU A 560 -10.51 8.52 -1.53
C GLU A 560 -9.59 9.31 -0.57
N GLY A 561 -8.46 9.79 -1.10
CA GLY A 561 -7.42 10.49 -0.34
C GLY A 561 -6.42 9.60 0.41
N GLY A 562 -6.61 8.27 0.41
CA GLY A 562 -5.70 7.30 1.00
C GLY A 562 -5.55 7.41 2.52
N THR A 563 -4.46 6.85 3.04
CA THR A 563 -4.10 6.85 4.46
C THR A 563 -2.68 7.39 4.66
N PRO A 564 -2.38 8.13 5.75
CA PRO A 564 -1.02 8.61 6.02
C PRO A 564 0.02 7.49 6.03
N VAL A 565 1.19 7.74 5.43
CA VAL A 565 2.36 6.89 5.62
C VAL A 565 2.76 6.92 7.10
N LEU A 566 2.91 5.73 7.69
CA LEU A 566 3.17 5.54 9.11
C LEU A 566 4.67 5.37 9.41
N SER A 567 5.46 5.12 8.36
CA SER A 567 6.91 5.01 8.48
C SER A 567 7.54 6.38 8.73
N PRO A 568 8.64 6.45 9.50
CA PRO A 568 9.29 7.72 9.83
C PRO A 568 9.70 8.53 8.60
N GLY A 569 9.57 9.84 8.70
CA GLY A 569 10.07 10.80 7.72
C GLY A 569 10.56 12.07 8.41
N PRO A 570 11.38 12.88 7.73
CA PRO A 570 11.85 12.72 6.36
C PRO A 570 12.91 11.63 6.19
N ARG A 571 12.81 10.84 5.11
CA ARG A 571 13.77 9.78 4.77
C ARG A 571 13.95 9.74 3.25
N ARG A 572 15.14 9.33 2.79
CA ARG A 572 15.48 9.27 1.36
C ARG A 572 14.96 8.00 0.70
N TYR A 573 14.99 6.90 1.46
CA TYR A 573 14.64 5.58 0.96
C TYR A 573 13.32 5.12 1.54
N ILE A 574 12.49 4.49 0.71
CA ILE A 574 11.25 3.83 1.12
C ILE A 574 11.13 2.47 0.46
N GLN A 575 10.53 1.53 1.17
CA GLN A 575 10.16 0.23 0.65
C GLN A 575 8.75 -0.10 1.16
N PHE A 576 7.96 -0.78 0.34
CA PHE A 576 6.65 -1.26 0.73
C PHE A 576 6.55 -2.77 0.57
N SER A 577 5.64 -3.38 1.33
CA SER A 577 5.23 -4.75 1.15
C SER A 577 3.72 -4.82 0.98
N VAL A 578 3.30 -5.80 0.18
CA VAL A 578 1.89 -6.13 -0.03
C VAL A 578 1.74 -7.60 0.28
N ASP A 579 1.01 -7.90 1.35
CA ASP A 579 0.59 -9.25 1.68
C ASP A 579 -0.82 -9.50 1.13
N PHE A 580 -1.00 -10.60 0.41
CA PHE A 580 -2.31 -11.10 0.06
C PHE A 580 -2.62 -12.31 0.93
N LEU A 581 -3.74 -12.26 1.65
CA LEU A 581 -4.26 -13.38 2.42
C LEU A 581 -5.60 -13.78 1.81
N ASN A 582 -5.70 -15.02 1.36
CA ASN A 582 -6.80 -15.49 0.55
C ASN A 582 -7.32 -16.85 1.06
N SER A 583 -8.63 -16.96 1.27
CA SER A 583 -9.27 -18.19 1.75
C SER A 583 -9.95 -18.99 0.64
N GLU A 584 -10.11 -18.42 -0.55
CA GLU A 584 -10.81 -19.05 -1.67
C GLU A 584 -9.84 -19.48 -2.78
N ILE A 585 -9.88 -20.75 -3.18
CA ILE A 585 -9.02 -21.27 -4.27
C ILE A 585 -9.23 -20.48 -5.57
N ASN A 586 -10.48 -20.14 -5.89
CA ASN A 586 -10.86 -19.63 -7.20
C ASN A 586 -11.09 -18.11 -7.24
N ALA A 587 -10.89 -17.40 -6.12
CA ALA A 587 -11.12 -15.95 -6.07
C ALA A 587 -10.04 -15.24 -5.26
N THR A 588 -9.68 -14.02 -5.63
CA THR A 588 -8.73 -13.16 -4.87
C THR A 588 -9.02 -11.68 -5.10
N LYS A 589 -8.45 -10.81 -4.26
CA LYS A 589 -8.20 -9.41 -4.59
C LYS A 589 -6.89 -9.26 -5.37
N VAL A 590 -6.89 -8.32 -6.31
CA VAL A 590 -5.76 -7.87 -7.12
C VAL A 590 -5.55 -6.40 -6.82
N LEU A 591 -4.30 -6.00 -6.61
CA LEU A 591 -3.90 -4.59 -6.53
C LEU A 591 -3.56 -4.12 -7.95
N GLU A 592 -4.21 -3.07 -8.43
CA GLU A 592 -3.99 -2.54 -9.79
C GLU A 592 -3.08 -1.30 -9.81
N GLN A 593 -3.06 -0.60 -8.68
CA GLN A 593 -2.30 0.62 -8.53
C GLN A 593 -1.98 0.84 -7.07
N LEU A 594 -0.77 1.34 -6.80
CA LEU A 594 -0.37 1.87 -5.51
C LEU A 594 0.24 3.26 -5.71
N ALA A 595 -0.15 4.20 -4.88
CA ALA A 595 0.29 5.59 -4.92
C ALA A 595 0.85 6.01 -3.57
N ILE A 596 2.07 6.57 -3.54
CA ILE A 596 2.68 7.13 -2.33
C ILE A 596 2.98 8.59 -2.59
N GLU A 597 2.32 9.47 -1.87
CA GLU A 597 2.60 10.91 -1.89
C GLU A 597 3.90 11.22 -1.16
N TYR A 598 4.70 12.13 -1.71
CA TYR A 598 5.86 12.68 -1.01
C TYR A 598 6.08 14.16 -1.33
N LEU A 599 6.87 14.80 -0.49
CA LEU A 599 7.32 16.18 -0.64
C LEU A 599 8.84 16.23 -0.66
N LEU A 600 9.38 16.74 -1.78
CA LEU A 600 10.81 16.90 -2.00
C LEU A 600 11.16 18.31 -2.50
N PRO A 601 12.16 18.98 -1.90
CA PRO A 601 12.71 18.74 -0.56
C PRO A 601 11.65 18.96 0.54
N PRO A 602 11.87 18.43 1.76
CA PRO A 602 10.91 18.51 2.85
C PRO A 602 10.81 19.93 3.40
N ILE A 603 9.77 20.18 4.20
CA ILE A 603 9.55 21.47 4.86
C ILE A 603 10.65 21.75 5.89
N ALA A 604 11.00 20.74 6.68
CA ALA A 604 12.07 20.74 7.68
C ALA A 604 12.66 19.33 7.79
N GLU A 605 13.87 19.19 8.36
CA GLU A 605 14.43 17.86 8.65
C GLU A 605 13.63 17.13 9.72
N GLU A 606 13.11 17.88 10.68
CA GLU A 606 12.38 17.34 11.81
C GLU A 606 11.48 18.45 12.34
N LEU A 607 10.25 18.10 12.70
CA LEU A 607 9.33 18.98 13.41
C LEU A 607 8.97 18.33 14.74
N VAL A 608 9.60 18.77 15.82
CA VAL A 608 9.31 18.28 17.17
C VAL A 608 8.36 19.27 17.83
N ALA A 609 7.27 18.78 18.41
CA ALA A 609 6.31 19.63 19.10
C ALA A 609 5.98 19.17 20.50
N GLU A 610 5.65 20.14 21.35
CA GLU A 610 5.05 19.91 22.65
C GLU A 610 3.99 20.97 22.98
N ILE A 611 3.15 20.61 23.95
CA ILE A 611 2.14 21.50 24.52
C ILE A 611 2.40 21.67 26.02
N PHE A 612 2.07 22.84 26.55
CA PHE A 612 2.12 23.14 27.97
C PHE A 612 0.96 24.08 28.36
N PRO A 613 0.30 23.92 29.53
CA PRO A 613 0.49 22.86 30.52
C PRO A 613 -0.04 21.49 30.05
N ARG A 614 0.48 20.40 30.63
CA ARG A 614 0.11 19.00 30.27
C ARG A 614 -0.74 18.30 31.30
N GLU A 615 -0.95 18.92 32.45
CA GLU A 615 -1.93 18.49 33.44
C GLU A 615 -2.80 19.69 33.78
N VAL A 616 -4.11 19.55 33.59
CA VAL A 616 -5.06 20.66 33.73
C VAL A 616 -6.30 20.22 34.47
N ASP A 617 -6.87 21.16 35.21
CA ASP A 617 -8.17 20.99 35.83
C ASP A 617 -9.27 20.94 34.76
N VAL A 618 -10.32 20.16 35.04
CA VAL A 618 -11.48 20.08 34.15
C VAL A 618 -12.29 21.38 34.28
N PHE A 619 -12.99 21.76 33.20
CA PHE A 619 -14.05 22.79 33.16
C PHE A 619 -13.62 24.24 32.98
N GLU A 620 -12.37 24.60 33.23
CA GLU A 620 -11.90 25.97 33.02
C GLU A 620 -11.27 26.14 31.63
N PRO A 621 -11.41 27.30 30.99
CA PRO A 621 -10.52 27.71 29.91
C PRO A 621 -9.07 27.62 30.37
N VAL A 622 -8.23 26.99 29.56
CA VAL A 622 -6.80 26.85 29.84
C VAL A 622 -6.02 27.55 28.74
N ASP A 623 -5.07 28.38 29.15
CA ASP A 623 -4.09 29.01 28.27
C ASP A 623 -3.00 28.00 27.94
N PHE A 624 -2.90 27.62 26.67
CA PHE A 624 -1.89 26.71 26.17
C PHE A 624 -0.81 27.44 25.40
N THR A 625 0.44 26.99 25.58
CA THR A 625 1.53 27.25 24.64
C THR A 625 1.81 25.96 23.88
N TYR A 626 1.67 26.01 22.56
CA TYR A 626 2.07 24.94 21.64
C TYR A 626 3.34 25.35 20.93
N ALA A 627 4.43 24.63 21.15
CA ALA A 627 5.73 24.92 20.57
C ALA A 627 6.10 23.88 19.52
N VAL A 628 6.67 24.34 18.41
CA VAL A 628 7.12 23.50 17.29
C VAL A 628 8.55 23.90 16.96
N ARG A 629 9.51 23.03 17.29
CA ARG A 629 10.91 23.15 16.89
C ARG A 629 11.11 22.50 15.54
N ALA A 630 11.55 23.29 14.58
CA ALA A 630 11.88 22.86 13.23
C ALA A 630 13.40 22.80 13.05
N LYS A 631 13.93 21.60 12.88
CA LYS A 631 15.34 21.40 12.54
C LYS A 631 15.54 21.64 11.04
N MET A 632 16.54 22.45 10.69
CA MET A 632 16.80 22.91 9.33
C MET A 632 18.31 22.96 9.04
N GLU A 633 19.05 21.87 9.26
CA GLU A 633 20.51 21.82 9.06
C GLU A 633 20.93 21.71 7.59
N PHE A 634 20.32 20.84 6.79
CA PHE A 634 20.68 20.61 5.39
C PHE A 634 20.11 21.68 4.47
N GLU A 635 20.88 22.04 3.44
CA GLU A 635 20.45 22.99 2.43
C GLU A 635 19.26 22.47 1.62
N GLY A 636 18.34 23.36 1.27
CA GLY A 636 17.23 23.06 0.38
C GLY A 636 15.88 22.80 1.04
N VAL A 637 15.79 22.70 2.38
CA VAL A 637 14.48 22.64 3.06
C VAL A 637 13.60 23.82 2.66
N LYS A 638 12.31 23.56 2.45
CA LYS A 638 11.36 24.57 1.93
C LYS A 638 10.93 25.58 2.98
N GLY A 639 10.93 25.20 4.26
CA GLY A 639 10.28 25.98 5.29
C GLY A 639 8.75 25.91 5.20
N PHE A 640 8.07 26.64 6.07
CA PHE A 640 6.61 26.66 6.15
C PHE A 640 6.09 28.00 6.63
N ASP A 641 4.88 28.35 6.23
CA ASP A 641 4.23 29.61 6.58
C ASP A 641 2.86 29.41 7.25
N THR A 642 2.41 28.16 7.35
CA THR A 642 1.09 27.80 7.84
C THR A 642 1.22 26.65 8.82
N PHE A 643 0.46 26.71 9.91
CA PHE A 643 0.38 25.62 10.89
C PHE A 643 -1.08 25.29 11.17
N GLU A 644 -1.42 24.01 11.02
CA GLU A 644 -2.70 23.46 11.43
C GLU A 644 -2.54 22.68 12.73
N LEU A 645 -3.29 23.09 13.75
CA LEU A 645 -3.36 22.41 15.04
C LEU A 645 -4.72 21.72 15.16
N LEU A 646 -4.70 20.39 15.30
CA LEU A 646 -5.88 19.58 15.55
C LEU A 646 -6.22 19.63 17.04
N THR A 647 -7.47 19.99 17.34
CA THR A 647 -8.01 20.14 18.69
C THR A 647 -9.22 19.21 18.87
N THR A 648 -9.59 18.91 20.12
CA THR A 648 -10.80 18.11 20.42
C THR A 648 -12.04 18.96 20.60
N THR A 649 -11.85 20.26 20.90
CA THR A 649 -12.89 21.28 20.95
C THR A 649 -12.43 22.51 20.19
N ARG A 650 -13.38 23.36 19.77
CA ARG A 650 -13.06 24.68 19.23
C ARG A 650 -12.16 25.46 20.21
N VAL A 651 -11.12 26.12 19.69
CA VAL A 651 -10.30 27.06 20.47
C VAL A 651 -11.15 28.27 20.87
N LEU A 652 -10.92 28.81 22.06
CA LEU A 652 -11.67 29.93 22.64
C LEU A 652 -11.06 31.27 22.30
N SER A 653 -9.74 31.39 22.29
CA SER A 653 -9.00 32.59 21.90
C SER A 653 -7.72 32.20 21.19
N ILE A 654 -7.17 33.13 20.40
CA ILE A 654 -5.81 33.04 19.87
C ILE A 654 -5.09 34.31 20.28
N ASP A 655 -4.08 34.16 21.12
CA ASP A 655 -3.51 35.27 21.89
C ASP A 655 -2.24 35.79 21.21
N LYS A 656 -1.30 34.90 20.87
CA LYS A 656 0.00 35.31 20.34
C LYS A 656 0.64 34.24 19.44
N ILE A 657 1.38 34.69 18.43
CA ILE A 657 2.28 33.86 17.62
C ILE A 657 3.69 34.42 17.75
N GLU A 658 4.67 33.57 18.04
CA GLU A 658 6.09 33.94 18.16
C GLU A 658 6.95 33.01 17.29
N ILE A 659 7.94 33.58 16.59
CA ILE A 659 8.91 32.85 15.78
C ILE A 659 10.31 33.20 16.27
N TRP A 660 11.09 32.20 16.61
CA TRP A 660 12.45 32.33 17.12
C TRP A 660 13.43 31.53 16.26
N GLU A 661 14.67 32.01 16.21
CA GLU A 661 15.85 31.24 15.81
C GLU A 661 16.58 30.83 17.10
N ILE A 662 16.77 29.52 17.27
CA ILE A 662 17.39 28.95 18.47
C ILE A 662 18.90 29.24 18.46
N PRO A 663 19.52 29.62 19.60
CA PRO A 663 18.98 29.50 20.95
C PRO A 663 18.05 30.62 21.45
N ASP A 664 18.24 31.90 21.11
CA ASP A 664 17.53 32.99 21.83
C ASP A 664 17.21 34.23 20.95
N GLN A 665 17.13 34.09 19.63
CA GLN A 665 16.86 35.21 18.73
C GLN A 665 15.39 35.25 18.33
N LEU A 666 14.62 36.21 18.87
CA LEU A 666 13.26 36.47 18.39
C LEU A 666 13.32 37.05 16.98
N VAL A 667 12.70 36.36 16.02
CA VAL A 667 12.63 36.78 14.62
C VAL A 667 11.44 37.71 14.40
N THR A 668 10.25 37.28 14.82
CA THR A 668 9.02 38.06 14.73
C THR A 668 7.99 37.55 15.74
N GLU A 669 7.08 38.44 16.15
CA GLU A 669 5.95 38.10 16.99
C GLU A 669 4.74 38.95 16.64
N GLN A 670 3.56 38.40 16.93
CA GLN A 670 2.31 39.12 16.77
C GLN A 670 1.35 38.77 17.92
N GLU A 671 0.94 39.80 18.66
CA GLU A 671 -0.21 39.72 19.55
C GLU A 671 -1.50 39.84 18.72
N LEU A 672 -2.35 38.83 18.84
CA LEU A 672 -3.64 38.75 18.17
C LEU A 672 -4.76 39.15 19.15
N ASN A 673 -4.73 38.61 20.37
CA ASN A 673 -5.67 38.88 21.46
C ASN A 673 -7.14 38.90 20.98
N VAL A 674 -7.54 37.86 20.24
CA VAL A 674 -8.91 37.73 19.71
C VAL A 674 -9.62 36.53 20.31
N ASP A 675 -10.90 36.73 20.62
CA ASP A 675 -11.80 35.66 21.03
C ASP A 675 -12.45 35.02 19.80
N VAL A 676 -12.60 33.70 19.81
CA VAL A 676 -13.31 32.96 18.77
C VAL A 676 -14.79 32.91 19.12
N VAL A 677 -15.60 33.50 18.24
CA VAL A 677 -17.05 33.59 18.40
C VAL A 677 -17.76 32.91 17.23
N THR A 678 -19.08 32.78 17.38
CA THR A 678 -19.96 32.37 16.28
C THR A 678 -20.71 33.59 15.81
N ASP A 679 -20.64 33.88 14.52
CA ASP A 679 -21.33 35.01 13.91
C ASP A 679 -22.85 34.76 13.80
N LEU A 680 -23.59 35.76 13.32
CA LEU A 680 -25.05 35.69 13.16
C LEU A 680 -25.52 34.60 12.18
N ASN A 681 -24.62 34.07 11.34
CA ASN A 681 -24.91 33.01 10.37
C ASN A 681 -24.49 31.62 10.87
N GLY A 682 -24.01 31.50 12.11
CA GLY A 682 -23.53 30.24 12.66
C GLY A 682 -22.10 29.87 12.22
N GLN A 683 -21.35 30.77 11.60
CA GLN A 683 -19.96 30.53 11.18
C GLN A 683 -18.97 31.03 12.23
N ALA A 684 -17.77 30.45 12.24
CA ALA A 684 -16.70 30.91 13.11
C ALA A 684 -16.18 32.28 12.67
N ALA A 685 -16.07 33.19 13.63
CA ALA A 685 -15.54 34.54 13.47
C ALA A 685 -14.61 34.87 14.65
N VAL A 686 -13.86 35.96 14.54
CA VAL A 686 -13.05 36.47 15.64
C VAL A 686 -13.62 37.78 16.17
N GLN A 687 -13.54 37.99 17.47
CA GLN A 687 -13.94 39.21 18.14
C GLN A 687 -12.71 39.87 18.76
N THR A 688 -12.45 41.11 18.38
CA THR A 688 -11.38 41.92 18.95
C THR A 688 -11.79 42.50 20.30
N ALA A 689 -10.82 42.95 21.11
CA ALA A 689 -11.05 43.47 22.46
C ALA A 689 -12.01 44.69 22.53
N ASP A 690 -12.20 45.41 21.43
CA ASP A 690 -13.19 46.50 21.30
C ASP A 690 -14.64 46.00 21.04
N GLY A 691 -14.81 44.68 20.95
CA GLY A 691 -16.09 44.01 20.71
C GLY A 691 -16.44 43.85 19.23
N THR A 692 -15.61 44.35 18.30
CA THR A 692 -15.85 44.25 16.86
C THR A 692 -15.67 42.80 16.39
N GLN A 693 -16.63 42.27 15.62
CA GLN A 693 -16.52 40.94 15.03
C GLN A 693 -16.00 41.02 13.59
N HIS A 694 -15.06 40.15 13.26
CA HIS A 694 -14.46 40.01 11.94
C HIS A 694 -14.63 38.58 11.42
N PRO A 695 -15.02 38.41 10.14
CA PRO A 695 -15.10 37.09 9.53
C PRO A 695 -13.69 36.50 9.35
N LEU A 696 -13.62 35.17 9.26
CA LEU A 696 -12.41 34.46 8.84
C LEU A 696 -12.32 34.41 7.30
N PRO A 697 -11.12 34.47 6.69
CA PRO A 697 -9.81 34.65 7.34
C PRO A 697 -9.63 36.06 7.91
N TYR A 698 -9.04 36.16 9.10
CA TYR A 698 -8.73 37.43 9.78
C TYR A 698 -7.23 37.68 9.74
N THR A 699 -6.81 38.80 9.13
CA THR A 699 -5.40 39.16 8.93
C THR A 699 -5.05 40.44 9.69
N VAL A 700 -3.93 40.41 10.39
CA VAL A 700 -3.28 41.57 11.00
C VAL A 700 -1.88 41.77 10.40
N GLN A 701 -1.40 43.02 10.42
CA GLN A 701 -0.04 43.36 10.03
C GLN A 701 0.77 43.68 11.29
N SER A 702 1.99 43.16 11.38
CA SER A 702 2.94 43.51 12.43
C SER A 702 3.47 44.94 12.24
N GLU A 703 4.20 45.45 13.25
CA GLU A 703 4.90 46.74 13.15
C GLU A 703 5.92 46.79 12.01
N THR A 704 6.45 45.63 11.60
CA THR A 704 7.40 45.46 10.50
C THR A 704 6.71 45.28 9.13
N GLY A 705 5.37 45.24 9.09
CA GLY A 705 4.59 45.09 7.87
C GLY A 705 4.41 43.63 7.42
N GLU A 706 4.65 42.68 8.31
CA GLU A 706 4.47 41.25 8.06
C GLU A 706 3.04 40.81 8.38
N SER A 707 2.49 39.87 7.61
CA SER A 707 1.09 39.47 7.76
C SER A 707 0.94 38.20 8.59
N PHE A 708 0.07 38.26 9.60
CA PHE A 708 -0.38 37.10 10.38
C PHE A 708 -1.87 36.91 10.16
N THR A 709 -2.31 35.68 9.92
CA THR A 709 -3.70 35.36 9.56
C THR A 709 -4.21 34.18 10.34
N ILE A 710 -5.38 34.34 10.97
CA ILE A 710 -6.19 33.20 11.42
C ILE A 710 -7.01 32.78 10.20
N GLN A 711 -6.64 31.67 9.58
CA GLN A 711 -7.20 31.25 8.30
C GLN A 711 -8.53 30.52 8.48
N ALA A 712 -8.61 29.63 9.45
CA ALA A 712 -9.83 28.90 9.77
C ALA A 712 -9.83 28.46 11.25
N VAL A 713 -11.02 28.41 11.84
CA VAL A 713 -11.26 27.80 13.15
C VAL A 713 -12.49 26.91 13.02
N THR A 714 -12.37 25.65 13.41
CA THR A 714 -13.49 24.70 13.45
C THR A 714 -13.61 24.10 14.85
N GLU A 715 -14.56 23.19 15.04
CA GLU A 715 -14.67 22.40 16.27
C GLU A 715 -13.45 21.51 16.55
N ARG A 716 -12.61 21.24 15.54
CA ARG A 716 -11.54 20.23 15.63
C ARG A 716 -10.19 20.69 15.12
N ASN A 717 -10.08 21.90 14.61
CA ASN A 717 -8.78 22.46 14.22
C ASN A 717 -8.79 23.99 14.25
N VAL A 718 -7.58 24.53 14.31
CA VAL A 718 -7.27 25.92 14.01
C VAL A 718 -6.14 25.94 13.00
N ILE A 719 -6.26 26.80 11.98
CA ILE A 719 -5.26 27.00 10.94
C ILE A 719 -4.79 28.46 11.03
N VAL A 720 -3.51 28.65 11.30
CA VAL A 720 -2.86 29.97 11.34
C VAL A 720 -1.79 30.06 10.27
N ARG A 721 -1.61 31.27 9.74
CA ARG A 721 -0.58 31.61 8.75
C ARG A 721 0.24 32.79 9.24
N PHE A 722 1.53 32.74 9.01
CA PHE A 722 2.55 33.67 9.52
C PHE A 722 3.65 33.86 8.46
N PRO A 723 4.60 34.78 8.67
CA PRO A 723 5.76 34.91 7.78
C PRO A 723 6.51 33.59 7.66
N GLN A 724 6.90 33.22 6.43
CA GLN A 724 7.51 31.91 6.18
C GLN A 724 8.75 31.71 7.04
N ILE A 725 8.73 30.64 7.84
CA ILE A 725 9.89 30.15 8.58
C ILE A 725 10.82 29.49 7.57
N THR A 726 12.00 30.08 7.37
CA THR A 726 13.03 29.59 6.45
C THR A 726 14.27 29.11 7.19
N ARG A 727 15.08 28.30 6.52
CA ARG A 727 16.36 27.83 7.06
C ARG A 727 17.29 29.01 7.43
N PRO A 728 17.90 29.01 8.64
CA PRO A 728 18.95 29.96 9.01
C PRO A 728 20.18 29.90 8.11
N GLU A 729 20.92 31.01 8.01
CA GLU A 729 22.21 31.04 7.32
C GLU A 729 23.20 30.08 8.02
N GLY A 730 23.79 29.13 7.28
CA GLY A 730 24.66 28.10 7.86
C GLY A 730 23.94 26.87 8.45
N GLY A 731 22.61 26.90 8.60
CA GLY A 731 21.82 25.83 9.19
C GLY A 731 21.53 26.07 10.67
N GLY A 732 20.48 25.42 11.19
CA GLY A 732 20.11 25.55 12.59
C GLY A 732 18.66 25.15 12.84
N GLU A 733 18.08 25.69 13.92
CA GLU A 733 16.73 25.36 14.37
C GLU A 733 15.86 26.62 14.51
N MET A 734 14.61 26.52 14.08
CA MET A 734 13.59 27.54 14.23
C MET A 734 12.52 27.06 15.20
N LEU A 735 11.90 27.97 15.93
CA LEU A 735 10.87 27.65 16.92
C LEU A 735 9.62 28.51 16.71
N LEU A 736 8.49 27.87 16.45
CA LEU A 736 7.17 28.50 16.43
C LEU A 736 6.50 28.28 17.79
N LYS A 737 6.00 29.34 18.43
CA LYS A 737 5.11 29.25 19.61
C LYS A 737 3.74 29.83 19.25
N LEU A 738 2.70 29.04 19.46
CA LEU A 738 1.30 29.45 19.36
C LEU A 738 0.69 29.47 20.76
N LYS A 739 0.22 30.65 21.20
CA LYS A 739 -0.50 30.83 22.47
C LYS A 739 -1.99 30.97 22.19
N PHE A 740 -2.80 30.11 22.80
CA PHE A 740 -4.24 30.06 22.58
C PHE A 740 -4.95 29.51 23.81
N SER A 741 -6.23 29.86 23.98
CA SER A 741 -7.07 29.30 25.04
C SER A 741 -7.97 28.18 24.52
N GLY A 742 -8.16 27.12 25.29
CA GLY A 742 -9.03 26.00 24.94
C GLY A 742 -9.66 25.31 26.16
N ARG A 743 -10.42 24.24 25.92
CA ARG A 743 -10.99 23.39 26.98
C ARG A 743 -10.55 21.95 26.78
N VAL A 744 -10.31 21.25 27.89
CA VAL A 744 -9.99 19.81 27.90
C VAL A 744 -11.19 19.05 28.48
N LEU A 745 -11.85 18.27 27.63
CA LEU A 745 -13.08 17.53 27.98
C LEU A 745 -12.89 16.00 28.05
N LEU A 746 -11.67 15.52 27.76
CA LEU A 746 -11.29 14.11 27.81
C LEU A 746 -10.13 13.92 28.77
N PHE A 747 -10.11 12.79 29.49
CA PHE A 747 -9.03 12.46 30.44
C PHE A 747 -7.65 12.55 29.79
N SER A 748 -7.55 12.13 28.53
CA SER A 748 -6.35 12.26 27.71
C SER A 748 -6.74 12.90 26.38
N THR A 749 -6.19 14.08 26.12
CA THR A 749 -6.42 14.86 24.90
C THR A 749 -5.11 15.00 24.14
N LEU A 750 -5.13 14.65 22.86
CA LEU A 750 -3.95 14.67 21.99
C LEU A 750 -4.04 15.85 21.01
N PHE A 751 -3.06 16.74 21.04
CA PHE A 751 -2.97 17.93 20.17
C PHE A 751 -1.99 17.68 19.02
N ARG A 752 -2.47 17.06 17.94
CA ARG A 752 -1.64 16.81 16.74
C ARG A 752 -1.49 18.10 15.94
N GLY A 753 -0.37 18.26 15.25
CA GLY A 753 -0.14 19.41 14.38
C GLY A 753 0.54 19.05 13.07
N GLN A 754 0.41 19.93 12.09
CA GLN A 754 1.13 19.81 10.83
C GLN A 754 1.51 21.18 10.28
N ALA A 755 2.74 21.28 9.77
CA ALA A 755 3.24 22.43 9.06
C ALA A 755 2.88 22.31 7.58
N VAL A 756 2.55 23.46 6.98
CA VAL A 756 2.14 23.58 5.59
C VAL A 756 2.88 24.75 4.95
N LEU A 757 3.36 24.57 3.73
CA LEU A 757 3.84 25.68 2.90
C LEU A 757 2.72 26.09 1.93
N SER A 758 2.05 27.20 2.22
CA SER A 758 0.83 27.61 1.51
C SER A 758 1.04 27.87 0.01
N SER A 759 2.27 28.19 -0.41
CA SER A 759 2.64 28.38 -1.82
C SER A 759 2.75 27.07 -2.60
N GLN A 760 2.83 25.92 -1.92
CA GLN A 760 2.92 24.60 -2.51
C GLN A 760 1.79 23.70 -2.00
N THR A 761 0.79 23.49 -2.84
CA THR A 761 -0.42 22.73 -2.46
C THR A 761 -0.05 21.31 -2.01
N GLY A 762 -0.59 20.85 -0.88
CA GLY A 762 -0.31 19.51 -0.34
C GLY A 762 1.10 19.31 0.27
N SER A 763 1.89 20.38 0.39
CA SER A 763 3.10 20.37 1.22
C SER A 763 2.69 20.25 2.70
N ILE A 764 2.75 19.04 3.23
CA ILE A 764 2.37 18.79 4.62
C ILE A 764 3.51 18.03 5.28
N GLN A 765 3.94 18.52 6.44
CA GLN A 765 4.82 17.77 7.34
C GLN A 765 4.21 17.72 8.72
N ARG A 766 3.98 16.49 9.20
CA ARG A 766 3.40 16.24 10.51
C ARG A 766 4.47 16.36 11.58
N ILE A 767 4.06 16.81 12.76
CA ILE A 767 4.95 16.90 13.91
C ILE A 767 5.19 15.52 14.55
N ALA A 768 6.33 15.36 15.21
CA ALA A 768 6.61 14.32 16.18
C ALA A 768 6.48 14.89 17.60
N ALA A 769 5.98 14.11 18.54
CA ALA A 769 5.91 14.52 19.94
C ALA A 769 7.31 14.46 20.57
N GLY A 770 7.73 15.51 21.26
CA GLY A 770 9.01 15.52 21.98
C GLY A 770 9.33 16.90 22.57
N ASN A 771 10.47 17.02 23.25
CA ASN A 771 10.91 18.29 23.85
C ASN A 771 11.35 19.28 22.76
N ALA A 772 10.57 20.32 22.54
CA ALA A 772 10.78 21.38 21.57
C ALA A 772 11.50 22.59 22.19
N ASP A 773 11.09 23.04 23.38
CA ASP A 773 11.68 24.18 24.11
C ASP A 773 11.26 24.18 25.59
N PHE A 774 11.88 25.00 26.43
CA PHE A 774 11.41 25.23 27.80
C PHE A 774 10.21 26.20 27.82
N LEU A 775 9.01 25.69 28.13
CA LEU A 775 7.76 26.45 28.05
C LEU A 775 7.27 27.05 29.38
N GLY A 776 7.96 26.79 30.50
CA GLY A 776 7.66 27.45 31.76
C GLY A 776 8.03 26.67 33.01
N ALA A 777 7.77 27.28 34.17
CA ALA A 777 8.01 26.63 35.46
C ALA A 777 7.13 25.38 35.60
N GLY A 778 7.77 24.22 35.85
CA GLY A 778 7.08 22.92 35.91
C GLY A 778 7.12 22.14 34.59
N ASP A 779 7.63 22.74 33.51
CA ASP A 779 7.90 22.03 32.26
C ASP A 779 9.17 21.17 32.40
N LEU A 780 8.97 19.86 32.54
CA LEU A 780 10.06 18.88 32.65
C LEU A 780 10.31 18.24 31.29
N PRO A 781 11.56 18.26 30.76
CA PRO A 781 11.91 17.66 29.47
C PRO A 781 11.54 16.18 29.34
N ALA A 782 11.61 15.44 30.45
CA ALA A 782 11.25 14.02 30.51
C ALA A 782 9.73 13.76 30.37
N SER A 783 8.92 14.81 30.46
CA SER A 783 7.46 14.74 30.34
C SER A 783 6.95 15.50 29.12
N SER A 784 7.84 16.00 28.25
CA SER A 784 7.48 16.69 27.02
C SER A 784 6.64 15.83 26.09
N GLY A 785 5.74 16.47 25.35
CA GLY A 785 4.86 15.83 24.40
C GLY A 785 3.62 16.66 24.11
N ILE A 786 2.73 16.11 23.30
CA ILE A 786 1.53 16.78 22.77
C ILE A 786 0.23 16.30 23.42
N THR A 787 0.34 15.58 24.54
CA THR A 787 -0.80 15.03 25.27
C THR A 787 -1.04 15.86 26.52
N VAL A 788 -2.28 16.30 26.70
CA VAL A 788 -2.77 16.94 27.92
C VAL A 788 -3.63 15.95 28.68
N LEU A 789 -3.32 15.76 29.95
CA LEU A 789 -4.08 14.95 30.89
C LEU A 789 -4.98 15.84 31.75
N SER A 790 -6.17 15.35 32.02
CA SER A 790 -7.06 15.95 33.00
C SER A 790 -7.56 14.87 33.96
N PRO A 791 -6.77 14.55 35.02
CA PRO A 791 -7.00 13.40 35.88
C PRO A 791 -8.34 13.42 36.63
N ASP A 792 -8.88 14.61 36.85
CA ASP A 792 -10.13 14.80 37.60
C ASP A 792 -11.39 14.40 36.82
N ILE A 793 -11.28 14.18 35.49
CA ILE A 793 -12.38 13.63 34.66
C ILE A 793 -12.78 12.22 35.13
N ASN A 794 -11.82 11.41 35.59
CA ASN A 794 -12.09 10.05 36.08
C ASN A 794 -12.64 10.02 37.52
N LYS A 795 -12.64 11.16 38.23
CA LYS A 795 -13.16 11.27 39.60
C LYS A 795 -14.59 11.83 39.66
N GLY A 796 -15.16 12.29 38.52
CA GLY A 796 -16.44 12.99 38.44
C GLY A 796 -17.55 12.32 37.60
N ASP A 797 -18.72 12.95 37.55
CA ASP A 797 -19.85 12.63 36.65
C ASP A 797 -19.45 12.79 35.17
N LEU A 798 -20.12 12.09 34.24
CA LEU A 798 -20.02 12.28 32.76
C LEU A 798 -20.44 13.70 32.27
N PHE A 799 -20.70 14.62 33.18
CA PHE A 799 -21.26 15.94 32.92
C PHE A 799 -20.29 17.03 33.35
N GLY A 800 -20.04 17.98 32.46
CA GLY A 800 -19.40 19.24 32.84
C GLY A 800 -20.41 20.31 33.26
N SER A 801 -20.29 21.51 32.68
CA SER A 801 -21.27 22.57 32.95
C SER A 801 -22.68 22.10 32.56
N PHE A 802 -23.69 22.51 33.33
CA PHE A 802 -25.11 22.33 32.99
C PHE A 802 -25.89 23.47 33.64
N ALA A 803 -26.30 24.43 32.82
CA ALA A 803 -26.93 25.67 33.24
C ALA A 803 -28.12 26.03 32.35
N ALA A 804 -29.07 26.76 32.94
CA ALA A 804 -30.16 27.43 32.24
C ALA A 804 -30.00 28.93 32.51
N VAL A 805 -29.90 29.74 31.44
CA VAL A 805 -29.64 31.17 31.55
C VAL A 805 -30.65 31.96 30.70
N PRO A 806 -31.43 32.87 31.29
CA PRO A 806 -31.61 33.05 32.74
C PRO A 806 -32.35 31.85 33.37
N GLN A 807 -32.12 31.59 34.66
CA GLN A 807 -32.85 30.53 35.39
C GLN A 807 -34.34 30.86 35.60
N LEU A 808 -34.71 32.14 35.49
CA LEU A 808 -36.08 32.65 35.56
C LEU A 808 -36.33 33.50 34.32
N PHE A 809 -37.39 33.21 33.58
CA PHE A 809 -37.72 33.92 32.34
C PHE A 809 -39.24 34.19 32.26
N THR A 810 -39.61 35.16 31.43
CA THR A 810 -40.95 35.75 31.33
C THR A 810 -41.49 35.68 29.90
N PRO A 811 -42.12 34.56 29.48
CA PRO A 811 -42.66 34.39 28.14
C PRO A 811 -44.00 35.14 27.94
N ASN A 812 -44.00 36.46 28.10
CA ASN A 812 -45.20 37.32 28.07
C ASN A 812 -45.35 38.12 26.76
N GLY A 813 -44.41 38.03 25.83
CA GLY A 813 -44.42 38.72 24.55
C GLY A 813 -44.05 40.21 24.63
N ASP A 814 -43.28 40.64 25.64
CA ASP A 814 -42.73 41.98 25.76
C ASP A 814 -41.30 42.12 25.20
N ASP A 815 -40.78 41.05 24.61
CA ASP A 815 -39.44 40.91 24.02
C ASP A 815 -38.30 40.97 25.07
N ILE A 816 -38.61 40.84 26.36
CA ILE A 816 -37.63 40.83 27.46
C ILE A 816 -37.69 39.50 28.21
N ASN A 817 -36.56 38.79 28.27
CA ASN A 817 -36.46 37.47 28.94
C ASN A 817 -37.50 36.45 28.44
N GLU A 818 -37.81 36.45 27.14
CA GLU A 818 -38.81 35.54 26.55
C GLU A 818 -38.38 34.06 26.53
N THR A 819 -37.08 33.81 26.61
CA THR A 819 -36.50 32.47 26.52
C THR A 819 -35.45 32.23 27.58
N THR A 820 -35.28 30.97 27.96
CA THR A 820 -34.12 30.47 28.71
C THR A 820 -33.27 29.57 27.82
N GLU A 821 -31.96 29.75 27.84
CA GLU A 821 -31.01 28.95 27.08
C GLU A 821 -30.39 27.87 27.95
N ILE A 822 -30.47 26.62 27.50
CA ILE A 822 -29.86 25.48 28.17
C ILE A 822 -28.48 25.22 27.56
N GLY A 823 -27.44 25.29 28.39
CA GLY A 823 -26.07 24.94 28.03
C GLY A 823 -25.55 23.75 28.83
N TYR A 824 -24.83 22.82 28.20
CA TYR A 824 -24.19 21.69 28.87
C TYR A 824 -22.89 21.19 28.21
N ASP A 825 -22.06 20.49 28.99
CA ASP A 825 -20.88 19.77 28.50
C ASP A 825 -20.99 18.25 28.69
N ILE A 826 -20.59 17.50 27.66
CA ILE A 826 -20.41 16.04 27.71
C ILE A 826 -18.92 15.72 27.80
N LEU A 827 -18.56 14.84 28.75
CA LEU A 827 -17.18 14.43 29.01
C LEU A 827 -16.97 12.94 28.74
N ALA A 828 -15.70 12.56 28.49
CA ALA A 828 -15.23 11.17 28.48
C ALA A 828 -16.02 10.19 27.59
N VAL A 829 -16.71 10.71 26.57
CA VAL A 829 -17.43 9.93 25.56
C VAL A 829 -16.57 9.85 24.29
N THR A 830 -16.11 8.63 23.97
CA THR A 830 -15.22 8.34 22.83
C THR A 830 -15.96 7.78 21.61
N ARG A 831 -17.26 7.49 21.74
CA ARG A 831 -18.16 7.03 20.66
C ARG A 831 -19.49 7.79 20.73
N PRO A 832 -20.16 8.08 19.60
CA PRO A 832 -21.44 8.79 19.61
C PRO A 832 -22.43 8.14 20.58
N THR A 833 -23.01 8.94 21.48
CA THR A 833 -23.81 8.46 22.61
C THR A 833 -25.16 9.17 22.64
N ASP A 834 -26.23 8.46 22.99
CA ASP A 834 -27.57 9.04 23.05
C ASP A 834 -27.69 10.08 24.18
N VAL A 835 -28.18 11.26 23.80
CA VAL A 835 -28.37 12.42 24.66
C VAL A 835 -29.79 12.92 24.55
N THR A 836 -30.41 13.22 25.69
CA THR A 836 -31.75 13.78 25.74
C THR A 836 -31.82 14.95 26.73
N VAL A 837 -32.47 16.04 26.30
CA VAL A 837 -32.79 17.21 27.13
C VAL A 837 -34.31 17.39 27.15
N GLN A 838 -34.87 17.33 28.34
CA GLN A 838 -36.32 17.28 28.54
C GLN A 838 -36.74 18.20 29.68
N VAL A 839 -37.88 18.87 29.54
CA VAL A 839 -38.48 19.73 30.56
C VAL A 839 -39.68 19.02 31.17
N PHE A 840 -39.76 19.01 32.49
CA PHE A 840 -40.82 18.40 33.29
C PHE A 840 -41.44 19.44 34.23
N ASP A 841 -42.71 19.25 34.60
CA ASP A 841 -43.26 19.91 35.78
C ASP A 841 -42.83 19.19 37.07
N LEU A 842 -43.09 19.79 38.24
CA LEU A 842 -42.74 19.19 39.53
C LEU A 842 -43.48 17.89 39.85
N SER A 843 -44.54 17.53 39.10
CA SER A 843 -45.20 16.23 39.24
C SER A 843 -44.48 15.11 38.49
N GLY A 844 -43.43 15.46 37.72
CA GLY A 844 -42.69 14.53 36.87
C GLY A 844 -43.35 14.30 35.51
N ARG A 845 -44.35 15.10 35.13
CA ARG A 845 -44.96 15.02 33.80
C ARG A 845 -44.08 15.76 32.80
N LEU A 846 -43.78 15.10 31.68
CA LEU A 846 -43.02 15.69 30.58
C LEU A 846 -43.81 16.82 29.93
N ILE A 847 -43.20 18.00 29.87
CA ILE A 847 -43.78 19.22 29.28
C ILE A 847 -43.30 19.40 27.85
N ARG A 848 -42.01 19.18 27.61
CA ARG A 848 -41.39 19.32 26.28
C ARG A 848 -40.09 18.54 26.20
N SER A 849 -39.84 17.92 25.05
CA SER A 849 -38.51 17.43 24.71
C SER A 849 -37.79 18.51 23.92
N LEU A 850 -36.70 19.05 24.46
CA LEU A 850 -35.91 20.09 23.81
C LEU A 850 -34.93 19.47 22.82
N TYR A 851 -34.23 18.42 23.22
CA TYR A 851 -33.25 17.76 22.36
C TYR A 851 -33.26 16.25 22.55
N SER A 852 -33.01 15.51 21.46
CA SER A 852 -32.79 14.07 21.44
C SER A 852 -31.91 13.74 20.25
N GLY A 853 -30.71 13.22 20.49
CA GLY A 853 -29.73 12.96 19.43
C GLY A 853 -28.57 12.10 19.91
N SER A 854 -27.59 11.89 19.03
CA SER A 854 -26.36 11.16 19.35
C SER A 854 -25.19 12.14 19.29
N ASP A 855 -24.53 12.36 20.44
CA ASP A 855 -23.48 13.36 20.60
C ASP A 855 -22.15 12.71 21.05
N LEU A 856 -21.04 13.38 20.74
CA LEU A 856 -19.72 13.11 21.30
C LEU A 856 -19.40 14.08 22.45
N SER A 857 -18.25 13.89 23.09
CA SER A 857 -17.74 14.88 24.06
C SER A 857 -17.64 16.28 23.43
N GLY A 858 -18.09 17.31 24.14
CA GLY A 858 -18.20 18.67 23.61
C GLY A 858 -19.08 19.59 24.45
N HIS A 859 -19.08 20.88 24.10
CA HIS A 859 -19.99 21.90 24.65
C HIS A 859 -21.21 22.09 23.73
N PHE A 860 -22.40 22.20 24.33
CA PHE A 860 -23.67 22.35 23.64
C PHE A 860 -24.48 23.47 24.27
N ASP A 861 -24.98 24.42 23.46
CA ASP A 861 -25.84 25.52 23.88
C ASP A 861 -26.89 25.84 22.79
N ALA A 862 -27.76 26.82 23.04
CA ALA A 862 -28.79 27.24 22.10
C ALA A 862 -28.23 27.81 20.78
N ARG A 863 -26.98 28.26 20.74
CA ARG A 863 -26.33 28.72 19.51
C ARG A 863 -25.97 27.55 18.61
N ARG A 864 -25.51 26.43 19.19
CA ARG A 864 -25.19 25.20 18.47
C ARG A 864 -26.42 24.36 18.13
N VAL A 865 -27.36 24.27 19.07
CA VAL A 865 -28.57 23.46 18.97
C VAL A 865 -29.75 24.37 19.32
N PRO A 866 -30.39 25.02 18.33
CA PRO A 866 -31.46 26.00 18.56
C PRO A 866 -32.60 25.49 19.44
N GLN A 867 -32.85 24.18 19.45
CA GLN A 867 -33.87 23.58 20.29
C GLN A 867 -33.55 23.60 21.80
N LEU A 868 -32.31 23.93 22.19
CA LEU A 868 -31.92 24.16 23.58
C LEU A 868 -32.32 25.55 24.10
N ALA A 869 -32.92 26.42 23.29
CA ALA A 869 -33.67 27.56 23.79
C ALA A 869 -35.12 27.15 24.09
N TRP A 870 -35.60 27.43 25.30
CA TRP A 870 -36.98 27.18 25.69
C TRP A 870 -37.75 28.49 25.89
N ASP A 871 -38.86 28.61 25.18
CA ASP A 871 -39.78 29.75 25.11
C ASP A 871 -40.99 29.61 26.07
N GLY A 872 -40.93 28.67 27.01
CA GLY A 872 -42.03 28.46 27.95
C GLY A 872 -43.24 27.77 27.36
N ARG A 873 -43.15 27.19 26.16
CA ARG A 873 -44.25 26.43 25.55
C ARG A 873 -44.09 24.93 25.77
N ASN A 874 -45.21 24.23 25.96
CA ASN A 874 -45.27 22.76 25.99
C ASN A 874 -45.12 22.16 24.58
N GLN A 875 -45.16 20.83 24.48
CA GLN A 875 -45.06 20.11 23.19
C GLN A 875 -46.19 20.46 22.19
N ALA A 876 -47.36 20.91 22.66
CA ALA A 876 -48.49 21.33 21.82
C ALA A 876 -48.40 22.81 21.38
N GLY A 877 -47.42 23.57 21.87
CA GLY A 877 -47.23 24.99 21.57
C GLY A 877 -47.93 25.95 22.53
N ASP A 878 -48.61 25.46 23.56
CA ASP A 878 -49.27 26.31 24.57
C ASP A 878 -48.27 26.79 25.62
N ILE A 879 -48.40 28.05 26.06
CA ILE A 879 -47.59 28.60 27.16
C ILE A 879 -47.92 27.84 28.46
N VAL A 880 -46.88 27.44 29.18
CA VAL A 880 -47.01 26.70 30.44
C VAL A 880 -47.36 27.65 31.60
N PRO A 881 -48.16 27.22 32.60
CA PRO A 881 -48.49 28.06 33.74
C PRO A 881 -47.24 28.57 34.50
N PRO A 882 -47.29 29.75 35.14
CA PRO A 882 -46.21 30.20 36.02
C PRO A 882 -45.91 29.18 37.11
N GLY A 883 -44.62 28.95 37.36
CA GLY A 883 -44.18 27.91 38.28
C GLY A 883 -42.74 27.47 38.06
N LEU A 884 -42.34 26.46 38.82
CA LEU A 884 -41.03 25.81 38.68
C LEU A 884 -41.13 24.58 37.79
N TYR A 885 -40.16 24.45 36.91
CA TYR A 885 -39.99 23.33 35.99
C TYR A 885 -38.61 22.71 36.21
N LEU A 886 -38.48 21.43 35.88
CA LEU A 886 -37.24 20.68 35.93
C LEU A 886 -36.77 20.40 34.52
N VAL A 887 -35.63 20.97 34.12
CA VAL A 887 -34.92 20.50 32.94
C VAL A 887 -34.02 19.36 33.34
N THR A 888 -34.09 18.24 32.63
CA THR A 888 -33.21 17.10 32.84
C THR A 888 -32.40 16.79 31.59
N LEU A 889 -31.10 16.59 31.80
CA LEU A 889 -30.14 16.12 30.81
C LEU A 889 -29.82 14.66 31.13
N THR A 890 -29.92 13.79 30.13
CA THR A 890 -29.59 12.37 30.25
C THR A 890 -28.60 11.99 29.15
N VAL A 891 -27.52 11.31 29.52
CA VAL A 891 -26.46 10.82 28.61
C VAL A 891 -26.28 9.31 28.86
N ALA A 892 -26.36 8.51 27.79
CA ALA A 892 -26.35 7.04 27.86
C ALA A 892 -24.96 6.44 27.59
N GLY A 893 -24.03 6.48 28.56
CA GLY A 893 -22.68 5.92 28.36
C GLY A 893 -22.62 4.38 28.32
N ASP A 894 -21.53 3.85 27.76
CA ASP A 894 -21.27 2.39 27.57
C ASP A 894 -21.40 1.55 28.85
N ALA A 895 -21.17 2.12 30.03
CA ALA A 895 -21.21 1.42 31.32
C ALA A 895 -22.28 1.95 32.31
N ARG A 896 -22.72 3.21 32.19
CA ARG A 896 -23.69 3.85 33.08
C ARG A 896 -24.49 4.92 32.34
N GLN A 897 -25.80 4.95 32.59
CA GLN A 897 -26.67 6.08 32.25
C GLN A 897 -26.57 7.13 33.36
N THR A 898 -26.21 8.36 33.02
CA THR A 898 -26.10 9.46 33.99
C THR A 898 -27.19 10.48 33.68
N ARG A 899 -27.84 11.03 34.71
CA ARG A 899 -28.92 12.02 34.60
C ARG A 899 -28.69 13.18 35.57
N ARG A 900 -28.79 14.41 35.09
CA ARG A 900 -28.78 15.64 35.91
C ARG A 900 -30.06 16.43 35.71
N ALA A 901 -30.44 17.19 36.73
CA ALA A 901 -31.60 18.08 36.68
C ALA A 901 -31.25 19.49 37.19
N ARG A 902 -31.89 20.51 36.60
CA ARG A 902 -31.85 21.91 37.05
C ARG A 902 -33.26 22.47 37.10
N THR A 903 -33.48 23.43 38.00
CA THR A 903 -34.76 24.15 38.09
C THR A 903 -34.75 25.35 37.16
N ILE A 904 -35.87 25.56 36.49
CA ILE A 904 -36.17 26.74 35.67
C ILE A 904 -37.48 27.34 36.19
N GLY A 905 -37.50 28.64 36.44
CA GLY A 905 -38.68 29.40 36.79
C GLY A 905 -39.33 30.00 35.55
N VAL A 906 -40.65 29.87 35.46
CA VAL A 906 -41.49 30.62 34.51
C VAL A 906 -42.36 31.57 35.34
N ALA A 907 -42.32 32.87 35.02
CA ALA A 907 -43.17 33.88 35.64
C ALA A 907 -43.71 34.82 34.58
N TYR A 908 -44.98 35.25 34.66
CA TYR A 908 -45.54 36.31 33.82
C TYR A 908 -46.90 36.76 34.37
#